data_AF-B8FKM0-F1
#
_entry.id   AF-B8FKM0-F1
#
_cell.length_a   1.000
_cell.length_b   1.000
_cell.length_c   1.000
_cell.angle_alpha   90.00
_cell.angle_beta   90.00
_cell.angle_gamma   90.00
#
_symmetry.space_group_name_H-M   'P 1'
#
loop_
_entity.id
_entity.type
_entity.pdbx_description
1 polymer ?
#
loop_
_entity_poly.entity_id
_entity_poly.type
_entity_poly.pdbx_seq_one_letter_code
_entity_poly.pdbx_strand_id
1 'polypeptide(L)'
;MTQTNDITVKSDMGEISLDNSGAAIGAARVSPEKSYIGSPALLKKVIEEDDQEAWAEIKAKIDYTYENMDKAMSALNQAEGFLQDVRARIKAGKKLLLKPNLVTVENIEPYSHSLFNGAVANTDWAFLAAVMRWFHDKGGIRYSRMCMGEAASNSTYRSAQYTQVKKTGRAVTPEAAYEGKCDDFYGGWGFYFVRRYLAETLPAGSDENPMLGYEESLSGEFVAPGDAGDRLMIYDLNRLHDDPNRGRAIDLPDGECFKSIVLHKAIVGGDPSDPEDCRKYPGCVLVNVPKLKVHSQAMFTNAIKNLGIGLYPLQANQAGCKKWMYGTPDTDIPVIKSRIPHQVWVPELDPKQMIPVKGEDGVYKVEKTGGLTGTMLDIIRATASQDVMMMHIVDGIETVNRDHQGVGLGQALAEGLIMASSDVAAVDLMCARYLFCNMGLKKAMEAGLDDGFGGSFPQIQPVPKLEGKAITTGQALDNPISRDFSIAKAIEWGMGRSDYFVTGWDDVSGAPLASYGGRLGYVSDGAFTNIHTKHMYWDIYKMPWDLQKTFFGYLDAVDELEGLSMKKEFLEAFDETGDGVVSYEENGKKGIFGPSLFLGGQFISYRGEKDQKNVFKGFFDLTANPLRGTDPAWSAEGHYFNREFFWGAQAVVAMAMAFIKKDVPDQFFPGMTWGNGNWPSFAQLKYAHIHQITYGWKFPKRIGLFSLWGCAFGYADRYLNNSRFVGEKFGVPNPKAPHLYLDALKNGELEPLDFVLYVPKGFGAGGMVPHVQETSDPAKVFTAEFDGGKIQWPDRPLED
;
A
#
# COMPACT_ATOMS: atom_id res chain seq x y z
N MET A 1 31.05 25.57 -12.87
CA MET A 1 30.20 26.67 -12.37
C MET A 1 29.75 27.49 -13.56
N THR A 2 28.70 27.06 -14.24
CA THR A 2 27.97 27.88 -15.21
C THR A 2 27.11 28.86 -14.41
N GLN A 3 27.23 30.17 -14.68
CA GLN A 3 26.30 31.17 -14.15
C GLN A 3 24.89 30.80 -14.65
N THR A 4 24.05 30.27 -13.77
CA THR A 4 22.62 30.10 -14.01
C THR A 4 21.99 31.48 -13.86
N ASN A 5 21.46 32.03 -14.95
CA ASN A 5 20.70 33.28 -14.89
C ASN A 5 19.42 33.03 -14.09
N ASP A 6 19.15 33.90 -13.11
CA ASP A 6 17.86 33.91 -12.43
C ASP A 6 16.76 34.24 -13.44
N ILE A 7 15.78 33.35 -13.56
CA ILE A 7 14.62 33.56 -14.43
C ILE A 7 13.52 34.18 -13.58
N THR A 8 13.28 35.47 -13.79
CA THR A 8 12.21 36.20 -13.12
C THR A 8 10.94 36.22 -13.97
N VAL A 9 9.80 35.89 -13.36
CA VAL A 9 8.48 35.84 -14.01
C VAL A 9 7.41 36.46 -13.11
N LYS A 10 6.26 36.82 -13.70
CA LYS A 10 5.09 37.30 -12.96
C LYS A 10 4.35 36.14 -12.29
N SER A 11 3.70 36.39 -11.16
CA SER A 11 2.83 35.43 -10.47
C SER A 11 1.72 36.17 -9.73
N ASP A 12 0.83 35.42 -9.07
CA ASP A 12 -0.15 35.96 -8.11
C ASP A 12 0.50 36.59 -6.86
N MET A 13 1.79 36.35 -6.63
CA MET A 13 2.62 36.94 -5.59
C MET A 13 3.45 38.16 -6.06
N GLY A 14 3.35 38.55 -7.34
CA GLY A 14 4.22 39.57 -7.94
C GLY A 14 5.35 38.95 -8.76
N GLU A 15 6.47 39.65 -8.88
CA GLU A 15 7.67 39.11 -9.54
C GLU A 15 8.35 38.09 -8.64
N ILE A 16 8.60 36.89 -9.18
CA ILE A 16 9.24 35.78 -8.49
C ILE A 16 10.41 35.24 -9.32
N SER A 17 11.42 34.70 -8.64
CA SER A 17 12.53 33.98 -9.28
C SER A 17 12.28 32.48 -9.22
N LEU A 18 12.28 31.81 -10.36
CA LEU A 18 12.08 30.36 -10.44
C LEU A 18 13.27 29.60 -9.83
N ASP A 19 12.99 28.41 -9.28
CA ASP A 19 14.04 27.53 -8.78
C ASP A 19 14.93 27.09 -9.95
N ASN A 20 16.25 27.21 -9.81
CA ASN A 20 17.23 26.87 -10.85
C ASN A 20 18.47 26.12 -10.32
N SER A 21 18.42 25.69 -9.06
CA SER A 21 19.49 24.98 -8.35
C SER A 21 18.92 23.83 -7.53
N GLY A 22 19.78 22.89 -7.15
CA GLY A 22 19.37 21.69 -6.40
C GLY A 22 19.36 20.44 -7.27
N ALA A 23 18.63 19.41 -6.84
CA ALA A 23 18.39 18.22 -7.64
C ALA A 23 17.44 18.53 -8.80
N ALA A 24 17.69 17.98 -9.99
CA ALA A 24 16.78 18.18 -11.11
C ALA A 24 15.61 17.19 -11.02
N ILE A 25 14.41 17.68 -11.32
CA ILE A 25 13.23 16.85 -11.48
C ILE A 25 12.68 17.07 -12.89
N GLY A 26 12.75 16.04 -13.71
CA GLY A 26 12.06 15.99 -14.98
C GLY A 26 10.59 15.70 -14.76
N ALA A 27 9.69 16.52 -15.28
CA ALA A 27 8.26 16.34 -15.12
C ALA A 27 7.52 16.46 -16.45
N ALA A 28 6.41 15.73 -16.56
CA ALA A 28 5.41 15.96 -17.58
C ALA A 28 4.02 15.93 -16.96
N ARG A 29 3.15 16.82 -17.45
CA ARG A 29 1.73 16.78 -17.14
C ARG A 29 0.94 16.39 -18.39
N VAL A 30 0.07 15.41 -18.26
CA VAL A 30 -0.65 14.77 -19.37
C VAL A 30 -2.15 14.81 -19.14
N SER A 31 -2.92 14.60 -20.21
CA SER A 31 -4.36 14.30 -20.09
C SER A 31 -4.53 12.83 -19.68
N PRO A 32 -5.05 12.50 -18.48
CA PRO A 32 -5.07 11.12 -18.01
C PRO A 32 -5.87 10.16 -18.90
N GLU A 33 -7.00 10.62 -19.45
CA GLU A 33 -7.86 9.86 -20.38
C GLU A 33 -7.18 9.50 -21.71
N LYS A 34 -6.16 10.25 -22.12
CA LYS A 34 -5.35 9.93 -23.31
C LYS A 34 -4.21 8.96 -23.01
N SER A 35 -3.87 8.79 -21.73
CA SER A 35 -2.93 7.77 -21.24
C SER A 35 -3.71 6.48 -20.94
N TYR A 36 -3.33 5.72 -19.92
CA TYR A 36 -3.82 4.37 -19.66
C TYR A 36 -5.23 4.28 -19.03
N ILE A 37 -5.87 5.40 -18.67
CA ILE A 37 -7.25 5.36 -18.16
C ILE A 37 -8.17 4.78 -19.23
N GLY A 38 -9.03 3.83 -18.83
CA GLY A 38 -9.94 3.10 -19.72
C GLY A 38 -9.33 1.86 -20.38
N SER A 39 -8.01 1.68 -20.35
CA SER A 39 -7.32 0.49 -20.90
C SER A 39 -7.86 -0.85 -20.40
N PRO A 40 -8.31 -1.03 -19.14
CA PRO A 40 -8.83 -2.33 -18.69
C PRO A 40 -10.07 -2.80 -19.47
N ALA A 41 -10.97 -1.88 -19.85
CA ALA A 41 -12.16 -2.22 -20.64
C ALA A 41 -11.78 -2.60 -22.07
N LEU A 42 -10.77 -1.94 -22.64
CA LEU A 42 -10.21 -2.29 -23.95
C LEU A 42 -9.50 -3.65 -23.90
N LEU A 43 -8.69 -3.88 -22.86
CA LEU A 43 -7.92 -5.11 -22.70
C LEU A 43 -8.84 -6.34 -22.59
N LYS A 44 -9.97 -6.19 -21.90
CA LYS A 44 -11.00 -7.22 -21.87
C LYS A 44 -11.46 -7.63 -23.27
N LYS A 45 -11.74 -6.68 -24.16
CA LYS A 45 -12.12 -6.98 -25.56
C LYS A 45 -10.99 -7.67 -26.32
N VAL A 46 -9.74 -7.23 -26.11
CA VAL A 46 -8.57 -7.89 -26.71
C VAL A 46 -8.48 -9.36 -26.27
N ILE A 47 -8.74 -9.65 -25.01
CA ILE A 47 -8.67 -11.01 -24.47
C ILE A 47 -9.85 -11.88 -24.93
N GLU A 48 -11.08 -11.36 -24.90
CA GLU A 48 -12.30 -12.14 -25.13
C GLU A 48 -12.71 -12.23 -26.60
N GLU A 49 -12.36 -11.21 -27.40
CA GLU A 49 -12.87 -11.03 -28.77
C GLU A 49 -11.74 -10.93 -29.82
N ASP A 50 -10.47 -10.93 -29.38
CA ASP A 50 -9.31 -10.63 -30.24
C ASP A 50 -9.44 -9.29 -31.00
N ASP A 51 -10.06 -8.30 -30.33
CA ASP A 51 -10.36 -6.99 -30.90
C ASP A 51 -9.09 -6.18 -31.22
N GLN A 52 -8.78 -6.07 -32.51
CA GLN A 52 -7.61 -5.35 -33.00
C GLN A 52 -7.75 -3.83 -32.88
N GLU A 53 -8.97 -3.29 -32.92
CA GLU A 53 -9.21 -1.85 -32.74
C GLU A 53 -8.98 -1.46 -31.28
N ALA A 54 -9.48 -2.25 -30.34
CA ALA A 54 -9.22 -2.06 -28.91
C ALA A 54 -7.72 -2.16 -28.60
N TRP A 55 -7.01 -3.12 -29.21
CA TRP A 55 -5.55 -3.19 -29.08
C TRP A 55 -4.84 -1.96 -29.67
N ALA A 56 -5.25 -1.49 -30.86
CA ALA A 56 -4.70 -0.28 -31.45
C ALA A 56 -4.92 0.97 -30.58
N GLU A 57 -6.07 1.09 -29.92
CA GLU A 57 -6.35 2.18 -28.98
C GLU A 57 -5.45 2.10 -27.73
N ILE A 58 -5.26 0.90 -27.17
CA ILE A 58 -4.29 0.69 -26.08
C ILE A 58 -2.89 1.13 -26.49
N LYS A 59 -2.44 0.77 -27.71
CA LYS A 59 -1.13 1.19 -28.21
C LYS A 59 -1.02 2.71 -28.31
N ALA A 60 -2.03 3.38 -28.87
CA ALA A 60 -2.07 4.83 -28.97
C ALA A 60 -2.00 5.51 -27.59
N LYS A 61 -2.62 4.92 -26.56
CA LYS A 61 -2.53 5.39 -25.18
C LYS A 61 -1.13 5.24 -24.58
N ILE A 62 -0.45 4.12 -24.87
CA ILE A 62 0.95 3.92 -24.47
C ILE A 62 1.86 4.88 -25.23
N ASP A 63 1.65 5.09 -26.53
CA ASP A 63 2.38 6.04 -27.37
C ASP A 63 2.29 7.47 -26.81
N TYR A 64 1.07 7.92 -26.47
CA TYR A 64 0.86 9.22 -25.84
C TYR A 64 1.61 9.36 -24.50
N THR A 65 1.64 8.28 -23.72
CA THR A 65 2.38 8.25 -22.45
C THR A 65 3.88 8.32 -22.70
N TYR A 66 4.39 7.56 -23.68
CA TYR A 66 5.79 7.56 -24.11
C TYR A 66 6.25 8.94 -24.62
N GLU A 67 5.44 9.61 -25.45
CA GLU A 67 5.76 10.94 -25.97
C GLU A 67 5.93 11.99 -24.85
N ASN A 68 5.09 11.91 -23.82
CA ASN A 68 5.18 12.82 -22.68
C ASN A 68 6.25 12.41 -21.67
N MET A 69 6.49 11.11 -21.49
CA MET A 69 7.64 10.58 -20.76
C MET A 69 8.94 11.13 -21.35
N ASP A 70 9.05 11.21 -22.68
CA ASP A 70 10.22 11.78 -23.34
C ASP A 70 10.48 13.24 -22.94
N LYS A 71 9.42 14.05 -22.79
CA LYS A 71 9.54 15.46 -22.35
C LYS A 71 10.10 15.56 -20.93
N ALA A 72 9.68 14.69 -20.02
CA ALA A 72 10.22 14.64 -18.66
C ALA A 72 11.68 14.15 -18.65
N MET A 73 11.93 13.00 -19.27
CA MET A 73 13.21 12.29 -19.20
C MET A 73 14.31 12.97 -20.01
N SER A 74 14.00 13.54 -21.18
CA SER A 74 14.97 14.32 -21.96
C SER A 74 15.35 15.62 -21.24
N ALA A 75 14.41 16.29 -20.58
CA ALA A 75 14.70 17.49 -19.78
C ALA A 75 15.59 17.16 -18.57
N LEU A 76 15.31 16.06 -17.87
CA LEU A 76 16.17 15.57 -16.79
C LEU A 76 17.57 15.22 -17.29
N ASN A 77 17.68 14.52 -18.44
CA ASN A 77 18.97 14.17 -19.01
C ASN A 77 19.75 15.42 -19.47
N GLN A 78 19.07 16.46 -19.94
CA GLN A 78 19.73 17.72 -20.27
C GLN A 78 20.31 18.40 -19.02
N ALA A 79 19.63 18.29 -17.88
CA ALA A 79 20.08 18.87 -16.62
C ALA A 79 21.23 18.08 -15.97
N GLU A 80 21.15 16.74 -15.95
CA GLU A 80 22.08 15.89 -15.18
C GLU A 80 23.01 15.03 -16.02
N GLY A 81 22.70 14.79 -17.29
CA GLY A 81 23.48 13.89 -18.16
C GLY A 81 23.41 12.40 -17.77
N PHE A 82 22.43 11.99 -16.94
CA PHE A 82 22.36 10.65 -16.34
C PHE A 82 22.43 9.51 -17.38
N LEU A 83 21.89 9.72 -18.59
CA LEU A 83 21.78 8.66 -19.60
C LEU A 83 23.15 8.17 -20.08
N GLN A 84 24.17 9.03 -20.03
CA GLN A 84 25.54 8.63 -20.36
C GLN A 84 26.10 7.62 -19.36
N ASP A 85 25.85 7.80 -18.06
CA ASP A 85 26.28 6.86 -17.04
C ASP A 85 25.52 5.52 -17.15
N VAL A 86 24.20 5.57 -17.36
CA VAL A 86 23.40 4.37 -17.63
C VAL A 86 24.02 3.57 -18.79
N ARG A 87 24.29 4.22 -19.93
CA ARG A 87 24.91 3.56 -21.10
C ARG A 87 26.28 2.97 -20.77
N ALA A 88 27.10 3.67 -20.01
CA ALA A 88 28.42 3.19 -19.62
C ALA A 88 28.32 1.93 -18.75
N ARG A 89 27.41 1.91 -17.76
CA ARG A 89 27.16 0.78 -16.87
C ARG A 89 26.59 -0.43 -17.62
N ILE A 90 25.64 -0.22 -18.53
CA ILE A 90 25.11 -1.31 -19.38
C ILE A 90 26.20 -1.88 -20.29
N LYS A 91 27.05 -1.02 -20.87
CA LYS A 91 28.20 -1.47 -21.68
C LYS A 91 29.21 -2.27 -20.86
N ALA A 92 29.35 -1.98 -19.57
CA ALA A 92 30.17 -2.75 -18.63
C ALA A 92 29.52 -4.09 -18.21
N GLY A 93 28.33 -4.41 -18.71
CA GLY A 93 27.66 -5.70 -18.50
C GLY A 93 26.52 -5.67 -17.48
N LYS A 94 26.30 -4.56 -16.77
CA LYS A 94 25.14 -4.40 -15.88
C LYS A 94 23.84 -4.54 -16.66
N LYS A 95 22.77 -4.99 -15.99
CA LYS A 95 21.40 -4.98 -16.56
C LYS A 95 20.67 -3.70 -16.17
N LEU A 96 19.72 -3.27 -17.01
CA LEU A 96 18.75 -2.24 -16.63
C LEU A 96 17.58 -2.96 -15.95
N LEU A 97 17.53 -2.95 -14.62
CA LEU A 97 16.47 -3.62 -13.87
C LEU A 97 15.35 -2.61 -13.59
N LEU A 98 14.17 -2.86 -14.15
CA LEU A 98 12.97 -2.08 -13.86
C LEU A 98 12.20 -2.71 -12.70
N LYS A 99 11.90 -1.90 -11.70
CA LYS A 99 11.14 -2.29 -10.51
C LYS A 99 9.85 -1.46 -10.42
N PRO A 100 8.73 -1.92 -11.01
CA PRO A 100 7.42 -1.31 -10.76
C PRO A 100 7.01 -1.48 -9.30
N ASN A 101 6.03 -0.70 -8.84
CA ASN A 101 5.43 -0.91 -7.52
C ASN A 101 4.22 -1.82 -7.61
N LEU A 102 4.38 -3.10 -7.23
CA LEU A 102 3.28 -4.07 -7.17
C LEU A 102 3.01 -4.43 -5.71
N VAL A 103 2.01 -3.78 -5.10
CA VAL A 103 1.50 -4.24 -3.79
C VAL A 103 0.83 -5.59 -3.95
N THR A 104 0.15 -5.76 -5.10
CA THR A 104 -0.48 -7.00 -5.52
C THR A 104 -0.05 -7.36 -6.94
N VAL A 105 -0.13 -8.63 -7.34
CA VAL A 105 -0.01 -9.02 -8.76
C VAL A 105 -1.34 -8.91 -9.51
N GLU A 106 -2.33 -8.21 -8.94
CA GLU A 106 -3.70 -8.24 -9.45
C GLU A 106 -3.98 -7.07 -10.37
N ASN A 107 -4.31 -7.37 -11.62
CA ASN A 107 -4.81 -6.37 -12.56
C ASN A 107 -5.91 -6.94 -13.45
N ILE A 108 -5.66 -8.11 -14.05
CA ILE A 108 -6.60 -8.87 -14.87
C ILE A 108 -7.33 -9.89 -13.97
N GLU A 109 -8.65 -9.75 -13.85
CA GLU A 109 -9.49 -10.69 -13.11
C GLU A 109 -9.76 -11.97 -13.92
N PRO A 110 -9.44 -13.17 -13.39
CA PRO A 110 -9.41 -14.39 -14.20
C PRO A 110 -10.75 -14.93 -14.68
N TYR A 111 -11.89 -14.44 -14.17
CA TYR A 111 -13.22 -14.90 -14.60
C TYR A 111 -13.90 -13.95 -15.58
N SER A 112 -13.65 -12.66 -15.45
CA SER A 112 -14.35 -11.59 -16.17
C SER A 112 -13.43 -10.76 -17.06
N HIS A 113 -12.12 -10.98 -16.96
CA HIS A 113 -11.02 -10.20 -17.56
C HIS A 113 -11.15 -8.69 -17.33
N SER A 114 -11.94 -8.30 -16.33
CA SER A 114 -12.11 -6.91 -15.92
C SER A 114 -10.98 -6.48 -14.97
N LEU A 115 -10.95 -5.19 -14.67
CA LEU A 115 -10.00 -4.64 -13.71
C LEU A 115 -10.22 -5.25 -12.32
N PHE A 116 -9.18 -5.84 -11.75
CA PHE A 116 -9.22 -6.34 -10.37
C PHE A 116 -9.30 -5.17 -9.38
N ASN A 117 -10.02 -5.34 -8.26
CA ASN A 117 -10.07 -4.32 -7.19
C ASN A 117 -8.68 -3.95 -6.63
N GLY A 118 -7.72 -4.87 -6.67
CA GLY A 118 -6.34 -4.67 -6.21
C GLY A 118 -5.47 -3.88 -7.19
N ALA A 119 -5.93 -3.69 -8.43
CA ALA A 119 -5.17 -3.05 -9.50
C ALA A 119 -4.80 -1.60 -9.19
N VAL A 120 -5.69 -0.88 -8.49
CA VAL A 120 -5.46 0.52 -8.10
C VAL A 120 -4.16 0.68 -7.30
N ALA A 121 -3.72 -0.35 -6.59
CA ALA A 121 -2.50 -0.31 -5.80
C ALA A 121 -1.22 -0.49 -6.61
N ASN A 122 -1.28 -0.78 -7.91
CA ASN A 122 -0.13 -1.15 -8.70
C ASN A 122 0.26 -0.04 -9.68
N THR A 123 1.54 0.03 -10.03
CA THR A 123 1.98 0.76 -11.24
C THR A 123 1.32 0.10 -12.44
N ASP A 124 0.77 0.89 -13.36
CA ASP A 124 0.11 0.34 -14.55
C ASP A 124 1.15 -0.29 -15.51
N TRP A 125 0.84 -1.44 -16.09
CA TRP A 125 1.76 -2.12 -17.01
C TRP A 125 1.97 -1.31 -18.31
N ALA A 126 0.96 -0.54 -18.74
CA ALA A 126 1.06 0.36 -19.89
C ALA A 126 2.06 1.49 -19.62
N PHE A 127 2.15 1.96 -18.38
CA PHE A 127 3.17 2.92 -17.96
C PHE A 127 4.57 2.30 -18.03
N LEU A 128 4.74 1.06 -17.52
CA LEU A 128 6.03 0.35 -17.63
C LEU A 128 6.45 0.15 -19.09
N ALA A 129 5.50 -0.17 -19.98
CA ALA A 129 5.77 -0.30 -21.41
C ALA A 129 6.35 0.99 -22.02
N ALA A 130 5.79 2.15 -21.67
CA ALA A 130 6.31 3.45 -22.09
C ALA A 130 7.73 3.71 -21.55
N VAL A 131 8.01 3.37 -20.30
CA VAL A 131 9.34 3.50 -19.69
C VAL A 131 10.37 2.62 -20.40
N MET A 132 10.06 1.34 -20.61
CA MET A 132 10.96 0.40 -21.29
C MET A 132 11.26 0.85 -22.72
N ARG A 133 10.23 1.27 -23.45
CA ARG A 133 10.40 1.81 -24.80
C ARG A 133 11.27 3.06 -24.81
N TRP A 134 11.16 3.95 -23.82
CA TRP A 134 12.01 5.14 -23.74
C TRP A 134 13.50 4.79 -23.60
N PHE A 135 13.86 3.86 -22.72
CA PHE A 135 15.25 3.41 -22.61
C PHE A 135 15.75 2.68 -23.86
N HIS A 136 14.86 2.02 -24.60
CA HIS A 136 15.21 1.43 -25.89
C HIS A 136 15.45 2.51 -26.95
N ASP A 137 14.44 3.31 -27.27
CA ASP A 137 14.45 4.26 -28.38
C ASP A 137 15.43 5.42 -28.15
N LYS A 138 15.46 5.97 -26.92
CA LYS A 138 16.28 7.14 -26.57
C LYS A 138 17.57 6.72 -25.89
N GLY A 139 17.53 5.68 -25.06
CA GLY A 139 18.71 5.14 -24.40
C GLY A 139 19.61 4.30 -25.31
N GLY A 140 19.09 3.74 -26.40
CA GLY A 140 19.82 2.80 -27.24
C GLY A 140 20.13 1.48 -26.52
N ILE A 141 19.28 1.10 -25.55
CA ILE A 141 19.46 -0.09 -24.72
C ILE A 141 18.57 -1.19 -25.27
N ARG A 142 19.18 -2.30 -25.69
CA ARG A 142 18.46 -3.48 -26.18
C ARG A 142 17.54 -4.05 -25.09
N TYR A 143 16.39 -4.60 -25.45
CA TYR A 143 15.47 -5.19 -24.48
C TYR A 143 16.08 -6.38 -23.73
N SER A 144 16.99 -7.13 -24.37
CA SER A 144 17.76 -8.21 -23.72
C SER A 144 18.75 -7.74 -22.66
N ARG A 145 19.05 -6.44 -22.62
CA ARG A 145 19.84 -5.80 -21.55
C ARG A 145 18.96 -5.26 -20.43
N MET A 146 17.65 -5.35 -20.56
CA MET A 146 16.68 -5.01 -19.52
C MET A 146 16.19 -6.28 -18.81
N CYS A 147 15.66 -6.10 -17.61
CA CYS A 147 14.86 -7.09 -16.91
C CYS A 147 13.82 -6.40 -16.02
N MET A 148 12.77 -7.11 -15.66
CA MET A 148 11.87 -6.71 -14.59
C MET A 148 12.26 -7.45 -13.32
N GLY A 149 12.27 -6.77 -12.18
CA GLY A 149 12.43 -7.41 -10.88
C GLY A 149 11.36 -6.93 -9.92
N GLU A 150 10.62 -7.85 -9.32
CA GLU A 150 9.64 -7.49 -8.28
C GLU A 150 9.48 -8.52 -7.16
N ALA A 151 9.25 -8.02 -5.93
CA ALA A 151 8.97 -8.70 -4.68
C ALA A 151 7.55 -8.34 -4.16
N ALA A 152 6.53 -8.49 -5.00
CA ALA A 152 5.15 -8.21 -4.60
C ALA A 152 4.75 -9.14 -3.45
N SER A 153 4.11 -8.61 -2.40
CA SER A 153 3.92 -9.39 -1.17
C SER A 153 2.97 -10.59 -1.37
N ASN A 154 2.10 -10.53 -2.38
CA ASN A 154 1.08 -11.54 -2.61
C ASN A 154 1.35 -12.44 -3.84
N SER A 155 2.51 -12.34 -4.49
CA SER A 155 2.81 -13.08 -5.74
C SER A 155 2.71 -14.60 -5.56
N THR A 156 3.31 -15.15 -4.50
CA THR A 156 3.27 -16.57 -4.16
C THR A 156 1.85 -17.05 -3.85
N TYR A 157 1.07 -16.26 -3.12
CA TYR A 157 -0.34 -16.58 -2.83
C TYR A 157 -1.18 -16.58 -4.11
N ARG A 158 -1.07 -15.53 -4.93
CA ARG A 158 -1.90 -15.39 -6.13
C ARG A 158 -1.55 -16.40 -7.20
N SER A 159 -0.29 -16.75 -7.37
CA SER A 159 0.11 -17.82 -8.30
C SER A 159 -0.45 -19.19 -7.90
N ALA A 160 -0.44 -19.52 -6.58
CA ALA A 160 -1.10 -20.70 -6.06
C ALA A 160 -2.63 -20.67 -6.31
N GLN A 161 -3.27 -19.52 -6.07
CA GLN A 161 -4.70 -19.35 -6.33
C GLN A 161 -5.04 -19.49 -7.82
N TYR A 162 -4.28 -18.84 -8.71
CA TYR A 162 -4.50 -18.92 -10.16
C TYR A 162 -4.28 -20.33 -10.69
N THR A 163 -3.32 -21.09 -10.15
CA THR A 163 -3.16 -22.52 -10.46
C THR A 163 -4.44 -23.32 -10.17
N GLN A 164 -5.07 -23.07 -9.01
CA GLN A 164 -6.33 -23.72 -8.65
C GLN A 164 -7.49 -23.30 -9.57
N VAL A 165 -7.54 -22.02 -9.98
CA VAL A 165 -8.57 -21.48 -10.89
C VAL A 165 -8.42 -22.04 -12.30
N LYS A 166 -7.19 -22.12 -12.82
CA LYS A 166 -6.86 -22.58 -14.17
C LYS A 166 -7.18 -24.06 -14.40
N LYS A 167 -7.06 -24.91 -13.37
CA LYS A 167 -7.38 -26.37 -13.34
C LYS A 167 -6.55 -27.29 -14.26
N THR A 168 -6.16 -26.87 -15.46
CA THR A 168 -5.46 -27.70 -16.45
C THR A 168 -4.22 -27.02 -17.01
N GLY A 169 -3.30 -27.78 -17.58
CA GLY A 169 -2.03 -27.27 -18.13
C GLY A 169 -0.99 -27.04 -17.02
N ARG A 170 0.00 -26.19 -17.31
CA ARG A 170 1.06 -25.88 -16.34
C ARG A 170 0.52 -25.06 -15.15
N ALA A 171 1.13 -25.22 -13.99
CA ALA A 171 0.88 -24.36 -12.84
C ALA A 171 1.26 -22.91 -13.16
N VAL A 172 0.57 -21.95 -12.56
CA VAL A 172 0.92 -20.53 -12.65
C VAL A 172 2.02 -20.28 -11.63
N THR A 173 3.20 -19.89 -12.10
CA THR A 173 4.34 -19.46 -11.28
C THR A 173 4.16 -18.00 -10.83
N PRO A 174 4.92 -17.50 -9.83
CA PRO A 174 4.94 -16.07 -9.51
C PRO A 174 5.27 -15.19 -10.73
N GLU A 175 6.26 -15.59 -11.53
CA GLU A 175 6.65 -14.89 -12.75
C GLU A 175 5.53 -14.89 -13.80
N ALA A 176 4.83 -16.01 -13.99
CA ALA A 176 3.65 -16.07 -14.85
C ALA A 176 2.48 -15.21 -14.33
N ALA A 177 2.37 -15.00 -13.02
CA ALA A 177 1.40 -14.07 -12.46
C ALA A 177 1.77 -12.60 -12.73
N TYR A 178 3.07 -12.26 -12.80
CA TYR A 178 3.50 -10.94 -13.30
C TYR A 178 3.22 -10.79 -14.80
N GLU A 179 3.47 -11.84 -15.60
CA GLU A 179 3.10 -11.88 -17.03
C GLU A 179 1.60 -11.63 -17.25
N GLY A 180 0.74 -12.15 -16.37
CA GLY A 180 -0.72 -12.00 -16.50
C GLY A 180 -1.34 -12.89 -17.57
N LYS A 181 -0.54 -13.74 -18.23
CA LYS A 181 -0.94 -14.77 -19.18
C LYS A 181 -0.13 -16.04 -18.93
N CYS A 182 -0.78 -17.20 -18.94
CA CYS A 182 -0.16 -18.52 -18.78
C CYS A 182 -0.89 -19.56 -19.63
N ASP A 183 -0.29 -20.02 -20.73
CA ASP A 183 -1.01 -20.73 -21.81
C ASP A 183 -2.21 -19.88 -22.28
N ASP A 184 -3.44 -20.42 -22.23
CA ASP A 184 -4.69 -19.73 -22.57
C ASP A 184 -5.36 -19.04 -21.37
N PHE A 185 -4.76 -19.13 -20.18
CA PHE A 185 -5.27 -18.47 -18.98
C PHE A 185 -4.79 -17.01 -18.90
N TYR A 186 -5.70 -16.11 -18.56
CA TYR A 186 -5.40 -14.70 -18.25
C TYR A 186 -5.75 -14.41 -16.80
N GLY A 187 -4.81 -13.79 -16.10
CA GLY A 187 -4.95 -13.45 -14.68
C GLY A 187 -3.60 -13.04 -14.10
N GLY A 188 -3.54 -11.88 -13.46
CA GLY A 188 -2.29 -11.30 -12.98
C GLY A 188 -2.09 -9.85 -13.43
N TRP A 189 -0.84 -9.37 -13.48
CA TRP A 189 -0.56 -7.95 -13.67
C TRP A 189 -0.61 -7.48 -15.13
N GLY A 190 0.02 -8.23 -16.05
CA GLY A 190 -0.09 -7.97 -17.49
C GLY A 190 1.22 -7.68 -18.23
N PHE A 191 2.38 -8.11 -17.72
CA PHE A 191 3.66 -7.92 -18.41
C PHE A 191 3.71 -8.58 -19.81
N TYR A 192 2.90 -9.61 -20.07
CA TYR A 192 2.76 -10.18 -21.41
C TYR A 192 2.35 -9.13 -22.44
N PHE A 193 1.46 -8.21 -22.07
CA PHE A 193 1.01 -7.13 -22.95
C PHE A 193 2.06 -6.03 -23.12
N VAL A 194 2.95 -5.85 -22.13
CA VAL A 194 4.17 -5.04 -22.29
C VAL A 194 5.03 -5.63 -23.40
N ARG A 195 5.36 -6.92 -23.32
CA ARG A 195 6.19 -7.60 -24.34
C ARG A 195 5.56 -7.52 -25.73
N ARG A 196 4.26 -7.76 -25.84
CA ARG A 196 3.51 -7.66 -27.09
C ARG A 196 3.61 -6.28 -27.71
N TYR A 197 3.36 -5.23 -26.92
CA TYR A 197 3.49 -3.85 -27.38
C TYR A 197 4.91 -3.54 -27.85
N LEU A 198 5.92 -3.87 -27.04
CA LEU A 198 7.32 -3.60 -27.37
C LEU A 198 7.74 -4.31 -28.67
N ALA A 199 7.32 -5.57 -28.86
CA ALA A 199 7.60 -6.34 -30.08
C ALA A 199 6.99 -5.68 -31.33
N GLU A 200 5.75 -5.19 -31.23
CA GLU A 200 5.05 -4.54 -32.34
C GLU A 200 5.60 -3.14 -32.67
N THR A 201 6.31 -2.50 -31.73
CA THR A 201 6.96 -1.19 -31.95
C THR A 201 8.36 -1.27 -32.56
N LEU A 202 8.95 -2.47 -32.66
CA LEU A 202 10.27 -2.65 -33.23
C LEU A 202 10.28 -2.33 -34.74
N PRO A 203 11.38 -1.75 -35.27
CA PRO A 203 11.55 -1.58 -36.71
C PRO A 203 11.48 -2.92 -37.46
N ALA A 204 10.96 -2.88 -38.69
CA ALA A 204 10.95 -4.05 -39.57
C ALA A 204 12.37 -4.61 -39.76
N GLY A 205 12.55 -5.90 -39.49
CA GLY A 205 13.85 -6.58 -39.60
C GLY A 205 14.75 -6.47 -38.36
N SER A 206 14.24 -5.95 -37.23
CA SER A 206 14.93 -6.04 -35.94
C SER A 206 15.27 -7.50 -35.59
N ASP A 207 16.46 -7.70 -35.02
CA ASP A 207 16.89 -8.98 -34.45
C ASP A 207 16.48 -9.16 -32.98
N GLU A 208 15.88 -8.13 -32.38
CA GLU A 208 15.38 -8.17 -31.01
C GLU A 208 13.99 -8.78 -30.94
N ASN A 209 13.72 -9.50 -29.85
CA ASN A 209 12.41 -10.04 -29.58
C ASN A 209 12.12 -9.98 -28.08
N PRO A 210 11.35 -8.97 -27.60
CA PRO A 210 11.01 -8.84 -26.18
C PRO A 210 10.06 -9.94 -25.68
N MET A 211 9.56 -10.84 -26.56
CA MET A 211 8.85 -12.05 -26.15
C MET A 211 9.80 -13.14 -25.60
N LEU A 212 11.10 -13.09 -25.90
CA LEU A 212 12.08 -14.03 -25.34
C LEU A 212 12.19 -13.83 -23.82
N GLY A 213 12.16 -14.92 -23.05
CA GLY A 213 12.03 -14.91 -21.58
C GLY A 213 10.63 -15.22 -21.05
N TYR A 214 9.60 -15.21 -21.93
CA TYR A 214 8.22 -15.54 -21.54
C TYR A 214 8.09 -17.01 -21.14
N GLU A 215 8.69 -17.94 -21.88
CA GLU A 215 8.60 -19.38 -21.57
C GLU A 215 9.26 -19.72 -20.23
N GLU A 216 10.40 -19.10 -19.90
CA GLU A 216 11.06 -19.22 -18.60
C GLU A 216 10.16 -18.73 -17.46
N SER A 217 9.43 -17.63 -17.69
CA SER A 217 8.45 -17.12 -16.73
C SER A 217 7.33 -18.15 -16.51
N LEU A 218 6.86 -18.80 -17.58
CA LEU A 218 5.82 -19.83 -17.52
C LEU A 218 6.27 -21.15 -16.88
N SER A 219 7.51 -21.57 -17.12
CA SER A 219 8.08 -22.81 -16.59
C SER A 219 8.60 -22.66 -15.16
N GLY A 220 8.90 -21.42 -14.75
CA GLY A 220 9.58 -21.11 -13.49
C GLY A 220 11.08 -21.41 -13.54
N GLU A 221 11.64 -21.52 -14.75
CA GLU A 221 13.08 -21.71 -14.95
C GLU A 221 13.82 -20.41 -14.61
N PHE A 222 14.69 -20.49 -13.61
CA PHE A 222 15.53 -19.36 -13.23
C PHE A 222 16.80 -19.32 -14.09
N VAL A 223 17.01 -18.19 -14.78
CA VAL A 223 18.25 -17.91 -15.52
C VAL A 223 18.92 -16.66 -14.96
N ALA A 224 20.15 -16.78 -14.47
CA ALA A 224 20.90 -15.67 -13.92
C ALA A 224 21.06 -14.53 -14.96
N PRO A 225 21.08 -13.24 -14.54
CA PRO A 225 21.07 -12.11 -15.48
C PRO A 225 22.23 -12.11 -16.50
N GLY A 226 23.42 -12.57 -16.11
CA GLY A 226 24.58 -12.70 -17.00
C GLY A 226 24.45 -13.80 -18.05
N ASP A 227 23.62 -14.81 -17.80
CA ASP A 227 23.37 -15.97 -18.67
C ASP A 227 22.04 -15.86 -19.46
N ALA A 228 21.30 -14.76 -19.27
CA ALA A 228 20.00 -14.54 -19.92
C ALA A 228 20.09 -14.42 -21.46
N GLY A 229 21.26 -14.13 -22.03
CA GLY A 229 21.43 -13.98 -23.48
C GLY A 229 20.51 -12.88 -24.04
N ASP A 230 19.72 -13.23 -25.06
CA ASP A 230 18.79 -12.32 -25.74
C ASP A 230 17.39 -12.22 -25.08
N ARG A 231 17.23 -12.77 -23.87
CA ARG A 231 15.94 -12.82 -23.17
C ARG A 231 15.71 -11.58 -22.30
N LEU A 232 14.49 -11.06 -22.34
CA LEU A 232 13.96 -10.11 -21.39
C LEU A 232 13.36 -10.87 -20.21
N MET A 233 14.10 -10.97 -19.10
CA MET A 233 13.72 -11.80 -17.94
C MET A 233 12.86 -11.04 -16.92
N ILE A 234 11.99 -11.77 -16.23
CA ILE A 234 11.36 -11.35 -14.98
C ILE A 234 12.02 -12.10 -13.82
N TYR A 235 12.33 -11.39 -12.74
CA TYR A 235 12.87 -11.96 -11.51
C TYR A 235 11.90 -11.74 -10.35
N ASP A 236 11.40 -12.82 -9.74
CA ASP A 236 10.73 -12.73 -8.43
C ASP A 236 11.76 -12.50 -7.32
N LEU A 237 11.90 -11.23 -6.93
CA LEU A 237 12.86 -10.79 -5.93
C LEU A 237 12.51 -11.30 -4.52
N ASN A 238 11.34 -11.91 -4.31
CA ASN A 238 11.00 -12.57 -3.05
C ASN A 238 11.73 -13.89 -2.83
N ARG A 239 12.07 -14.61 -3.91
CA ARG A 239 12.35 -16.05 -3.85
C ARG A 239 13.86 -16.33 -3.88
N LEU A 240 14.43 -16.53 -2.69
CA LEU A 240 15.85 -16.90 -2.51
C LEU A 240 16.05 -18.31 -1.96
N HIS A 241 15.02 -18.91 -1.35
CA HIS A 241 15.14 -20.17 -0.62
C HIS A 241 15.45 -21.40 -1.49
N ASP A 242 15.09 -21.36 -2.78
CA ASP A 242 15.24 -22.49 -3.70
C ASP A 242 16.66 -22.62 -4.25
N ASP A 243 17.42 -21.52 -4.26
CA ASP A 243 18.86 -21.53 -4.48
C ASP A 243 19.51 -20.42 -3.63
N PRO A 244 20.21 -20.77 -2.54
CA PRO A 244 20.83 -19.78 -1.65
C PRO A 244 21.87 -18.91 -2.36
N ASN A 245 22.39 -19.33 -3.52
CA ASN A 245 23.34 -18.53 -4.30
C ASN A 245 22.69 -17.33 -4.98
N ARG A 246 21.35 -17.20 -4.98
CA ARG A 246 20.63 -16.04 -5.53
C ARG A 246 20.66 -14.83 -4.60
N GLY A 247 20.92 -15.04 -3.31
CA GLY A 247 21.01 -14.00 -2.30
C GLY A 247 22.46 -13.61 -1.99
N ARG A 248 22.68 -12.34 -1.62
CA ARG A 248 23.94 -11.87 -1.06
C ARG A 248 23.66 -11.04 0.20
N ALA A 249 24.31 -11.39 1.30
CA ALA A 249 24.26 -10.59 2.52
C ALA A 249 25.16 -9.36 2.34
N ILE A 250 24.61 -8.19 2.62
CA ILE A 250 25.31 -6.91 2.55
C ILE A 250 25.45 -6.37 3.96
N ASP A 251 26.69 -6.14 4.39
CA ASP A 251 26.98 -5.56 5.69
C ASP A 251 26.57 -4.08 5.72
N LEU A 252 25.92 -3.71 6.82
CA LEU A 252 25.45 -2.36 7.11
C LEU A 252 25.74 -2.05 8.58
N PRO A 253 27.01 -1.85 8.97
CA PRO A 253 27.41 -1.75 10.38
C PRO A 253 26.71 -0.60 11.12
N ASP A 254 26.35 0.45 10.41
CA ASP A 254 25.64 1.62 10.92
C ASP A 254 24.15 1.65 10.53
N GLY A 255 23.58 0.50 10.15
CA GLY A 255 22.14 0.35 9.97
C GLY A 255 21.40 0.42 11.30
N GLU A 256 20.22 1.01 11.28
CA GLU A 256 19.42 1.24 12.49
C GLU A 256 18.57 0.04 12.89
N CYS A 257 18.01 -0.66 11.92
CA CYS A 257 17.21 -1.86 12.12
C CYS A 257 18.02 -3.12 11.86
N PHE A 258 18.94 -3.08 10.88
CA PHE A 258 19.72 -4.25 10.48
C PHE A 258 21.22 -3.97 10.39
N LYS A 259 22.03 -4.90 10.88
CA LYS A 259 23.50 -4.87 10.70
C LYS A 259 23.98 -5.58 9.44
N SER A 260 23.10 -6.39 8.84
CA SER A 260 23.31 -7.04 7.55
C SER A 260 21.96 -7.32 6.91
N ILE A 261 21.85 -7.15 5.60
CA ILE A 261 20.61 -7.36 4.84
C ILE A 261 20.89 -8.31 3.68
N VAL A 262 20.04 -9.33 3.51
CA VAL A 262 20.11 -10.24 2.36
C VAL A 262 19.33 -9.64 1.19
N LEU A 263 20.02 -9.38 0.09
CA LEU A 263 19.48 -8.84 -1.15
C LEU A 263 19.60 -9.85 -2.31
N HIS A 264 18.67 -9.78 -3.26
CA HIS A 264 18.73 -10.59 -4.48
C HIS A 264 19.88 -10.11 -5.39
N LYS A 265 20.74 -11.02 -5.85
CA LYS A 265 21.93 -10.70 -6.67
C LYS A 265 21.63 -10.09 -8.03
N ALA A 266 20.41 -10.25 -8.56
CA ALA A 266 19.98 -9.49 -9.74
C ALA A 266 20.03 -7.96 -9.52
N ILE A 267 19.97 -7.50 -8.28
CA ILE A 267 20.13 -6.09 -7.91
C ILE A 267 21.61 -5.80 -7.64
N VAL A 268 22.14 -6.40 -6.58
CA VAL A 268 23.44 -6.04 -6.00
C VAL A 268 24.64 -6.69 -6.71
N GLY A 269 24.42 -7.62 -7.63
CA GLY A 269 25.49 -8.40 -8.26
C GLY A 269 26.05 -9.52 -7.40
N GLY A 270 26.94 -10.30 -8.00
CA GLY A 270 27.63 -11.44 -7.39
C GLY A 270 28.63 -11.04 -6.29
N ASP A 271 29.21 -12.04 -5.65
CA ASP A 271 30.33 -11.86 -4.72
C ASP A 271 31.53 -11.26 -5.48
N PRO A 272 32.02 -10.06 -5.09
CA PRO A 272 33.17 -9.42 -5.74
C PRO A 272 34.46 -10.25 -5.72
N SER A 273 34.55 -11.24 -4.81
CA SER A 273 35.69 -12.16 -4.71
C SER A 273 35.58 -13.40 -5.61
N ASP A 274 34.40 -13.63 -6.23
CA ASP A 274 34.14 -14.74 -7.14
C ASP A 274 33.86 -14.22 -8.57
N PRO A 275 34.84 -14.31 -9.50
CA PRO A 275 34.67 -13.87 -10.87
C PRO A 275 33.54 -14.57 -11.64
N GLU A 276 33.28 -15.86 -11.37
CA GLU A 276 32.20 -16.59 -12.05
C GLU A 276 30.84 -16.15 -11.53
N ASP A 277 30.72 -15.90 -10.22
CA ASP A 277 29.50 -15.35 -9.65
C ASP A 277 29.24 -13.92 -10.15
N CYS A 278 30.28 -13.08 -10.25
CA CYS A 278 30.20 -11.76 -10.88
C CYS A 278 29.76 -11.84 -12.35
N ARG A 279 30.26 -12.83 -13.10
CA ARG A 279 29.86 -13.05 -14.50
C ARG A 279 28.38 -13.41 -14.61
N LYS A 280 27.88 -14.30 -13.74
CA LYS A 280 26.47 -14.71 -13.68
C LYS A 280 25.56 -13.61 -13.18
N TYR A 281 26.03 -12.81 -12.23
CA TYR A 281 25.30 -11.71 -11.60
C TYR A 281 26.09 -10.41 -11.76
N PRO A 282 26.01 -9.77 -12.93
CA PRO A 282 26.73 -8.52 -13.16
C PRO A 282 26.26 -7.38 -12.25
N GLY A 283 25.05 -7.46 -11.69
CA GLY A 283 24.36 -6.37 -10.99
C GLY A 283 23.59 -5.48 -11.96
N CYS A 284 23.00 -4.39 -11.46
CA CYS A 284 22.11 -3.55 -12.27
C CYS A 284 22.36 -2.03 -12.18
N VAL A 285 21.78 -1.32 -13.14
CA VAL A 285 21.22 0.02 -12.95
C VAL A 285 19.76 -0.20 -12.57
N LEU A 286 19.33 0.33 -11.42
CA LEU A 286 18.00 0.13 -10.88
C LEU A 286 17.08 1.29 -11.27
N VAL A 287 16.09 1.01 -12.12
CA VAL A 287 15.01 1.95 -12.44
C VAL A 287 13.81 1.63 -11.57
N ASN A 288 13.64 2.42 -10.52
CA ASN A 288 12.50 2.39 -9.62
C ASN A 288 11.29 3.06 -10.29
N VAL A 289 10.18 2.36 -10.43
CA VAL A 289 8.97 2.88 -11.11
C VAL A 289 7.78 2.88 -10.15
N PRO A 290 7.76 3.77 -9.13
CA PRO A 290 6.71 3.74 -8.10
C PRO A 290 5.36 4.25 -8.62
N LYS A 291 4.28 3.74 -8.03
CA LYS A 291 2.92 4.30 -8.13
C LYS A 291 2.72 5.29 -7.00
N LEU A 292 2.40 6.55 -7.32
CA LEU A 292 2.14 7.56 -6.31
C LEU A 292 0.83 7.30 -5.58
N LYS A 293 0.88 7.24 -4.25
CA LYS A 293 -0.30 6.97 -3.41
C LYS A 293 -0.08 7.29 -1.94
N VAL A 294 -1.16 7.56 -1.20
CA VAL A 294 -1.11 7.65 0.27
C VAL A 294 -0.95 6.25 0.87
N HIS A 295 -0.12 6.09 1.91
CA HIS A 295 0.22 4.79 2.49
C HIS A 295 -0.37 4.60 3.88
N SER A 296 -0.95 3.46 4.23
CA SER A 296 -1.65 3.21 5.52
C SER A 296 -0.82 3.27 6.82
N GLN A 297 0.52 3.32 6.73
CA GLN A 297 1.44 3.44 7.88
C GLN A 297 2.43 4.63 7.76
N ALA A 298 3.21 4.73 6.68
CA ALA A 298 4.00 5.93 6.33
C ALA A 298 3.13 7.08 5.77
N MET A 299 3.69 8.27 5.55
CA MET A 299 2.96 9.38 4.91
C MET A 299 2.40 8.97 3.53
N PHE A 300 3.23 8.39 2.67
CA PHE A 300 2.86 8.02 1.31
C PHE A 300 3.79 6.93 0.74
N THR A 301 3.40 6.32 -0.37
CA THR A 301 4.26 5.43 -1.16
C THR A 301 4.72 6.16 -2.40
N ASN A 302 6.04 6.32 -2.51
CA ASN A 302 6.70 6.77 -3.72
C ASN A 302 8.08 6.09 -3.85
N ALA A 303 9.17 6.83 -4.07
CA ALA A 303 10.47 6.26 -4.40
C ALA A 303 11.09 5.55 -3.19
N ILE A 304 11.15 6.20 -2.02
CA ILE A 304 11.72 5.61 -0.79
C ILE A 304 10.94 4.36 -0.41
N LYS A 305 9.61 4.45 -0.34
CA LYS A 305 8.77 3.34 0.11
C LYS A 305 8.79 2.12 -0.83
N ASN A 306 8.78 2.34 -2.15
CA ASN A 306 8.80 1.23 -3.12
C ASN A 306 10.09 0.41 -3.02
N LEU A 307 11.24 1.08 -2.83
CA LEU A 307 12.51 0.39 -2.60
C LEU A 307 12.59 -0.18 -1.17
N GLY A 308 12.26 0.66 -0.20
CA GLY A 308 12.43 0.42 1.23
C GLY A 308 11.70 -0.81 1.77
N ILE A 309 10.62 -1.24 1.11
CA ILE A 309 9.94 -2.52 1.42
C ILE A 309 10.10 -3.51 0.27
N GLY A 310 10.08 -3.04 -0.98
CA GLY A 310 10.07 -3.89 -2.16
C GLY A 310 11.40 -4.60 -2.46
N LEU A 311 12.47 -4.34 -1.72
CA LEU A 311 13.76 -5.04 -1.90
C LEU A 311 14.00 -6.16 -0.86
N TYR A 312 13.23 -6.20 0.23
CA TYR A 312 13.32 -7.29 1.21
C TYR A 312 12.68 -8.57 0.65
N PRO A 313 13.38 -9.70 0.59
CA PRO A 313 12.82 -10.96 0.06
C PRO A 313 11.89 -11.63 1.08
N LEU A 314 10.66 -12.00 0.67
CA LEU A 314 9.76 -12.77 1.56
C LEU A 314 10.30 -14.16 1.92
N GLN A 315 10.86 -14.87 0.94
CA GLN A 315 11.31 -16.25 1.08
C GLN A 315 12.84 -16.31 1.14
N ALA A 316 13.39 -15.67 2.17
CA ALA A 316 14.81 -15.78 2.52
C ALA A 316 14.95 -16.40 3.92
N ASN A 317 15.84 -17.37 4.06
CA ASN A 317 16.13 -18.06 5.32
C ASN A 317 17.64 -18.26 5.47
N GLN A 318 18.07 -18.49 6.72
CA GLN A 318 19.42 -18.98 6.98
C GLN A 318 19.50 -20.47 6.63
N ALA A 319 20.68 -20.96 6.24
CA ALA A 319 20.90 -22.37 5.96
C ALA A 319 20.47 -23.25 7.16
N GLY A 320 19.58 -24.21 6.92
CA GLY A 320 19.03 -25.09 7.96
C GLY A 320 17.87 -24.50 8.78
N CYS A 321 17.52 -23.23 8.59
CA CYS A 321 16.38 -22.60 9.26
C CYS A 321 15.09 -22.74 8.44
N LYS A 322 14.01 -23.16 9.11
CA LYS A 322 12.66 -23.24 8.50
C LYS A 322 11.88 -21.92 8.56
N LYS A 323 12.37 -20.94 9.31
CA LYS A 323 11.72 -19.63 9.45
C LYS A 323 12.23 -18.66 8.40
N TRP A 324 11.32 -17.86 7.86
CA TRP A 324 11.68 -16.75 6.99
C TRP A 324 12.29 -15.62 7.81
N MET A 325 13.35 -15.00 7.30
CA MET A 325 14.04 -13.87 7.96
C MET A 325 13.14 -12.64 8.04
N TYR A 326 12.43 -12.35 6.94
CA TYR A 326 11.64 -11.11 6.81
C TYR A 326 10.14 -11.36 6.67
N GLY A 327 9.74 -12.48 6.04
CA GLY A 327 8.34 -12.82 5.74
C GLY A 327 7.62 -13.59 6.84
N THR A 328 6.28 -13.66 6.75
CA THR A 328 5.39 -14.57 7.50
C THR A 328 4.14 -14.91 6.68
N PRO A 329 3.43 -16.00 7.03
CA PRO A 329 3.76 -17.01 8.03
C PRO A 329 4.91 -17.93 7.59
N ASP A 330 5.44 -18.75 8.50
CA ASP A 330 6.46 -19.78 8.21
C ASP A 330 5.84 -21.00 7.51
N THR A 331 5.19 -20.75 6.37
CA THR A 331 4.60 -21.74 5.46
C THR A 331 5.23 -21.61 4.08
N ASP A 332 4.86 -22.49 3.16
CA ASP A 332 5.25 -22.40 1.74
C ASP A 332 4.64 -21.18 1.03
N ILE A 333 3.68 -20.48 1.66
CA ILE A 333 2.98 -19.31 1.14
C ILE A 333 3.13 -18.13 2.12
N PRO A 334 4.33 -17.56 2.30
CA PRO A 334 4.48 -16.30 3.03
C PRO A 334 3.89 -15.15 2.20
N VAL A 335 3.30 -14.17 2.86
CA VAL A 335 2.50 -13.12 2.17
C VAL A 335 2.68 -11.71 2.72
N ILE A 336 3.34 -11.54 3.87
CA ILE A 336 3.63 -10.21 4.46
C ILE A 336 5.04 -10.23 5.04
N LYS A 337 5.78 -9.12 4.86
CA LYS A 337 7.11 -8.90 5.44
C LYS A 337 7.00 -8.46 6.90
N SER A 338 6.35 -9.24 7.76
CA SER A 338 5.98 -8.79 9.12
C SER A 338 7.14 -8.75 10.12
N ARG A 339 8.29 -9.36 9.79
CA ARG A 339 9.47 -9.42 10.67
C ARG A 339 10.46 -8.27 10.48
N ILE A 340 10.23 -7.40 9.51
CA ILE A 340 10.93 -6.11 9.47
C ILE A 340 10.17 -5.11 10.34
N PRO A 341 10.84 -4.23 11.09
CA PRO A 341 10.16 -3.21 11.89
C PRO A 341 9.20 -2.35 11.04
N HIS A 342 7.94 -2.27 11.49
CA HIS A 342 6.90 -1.39 10.89
C HIS A 342 6.50 -0.24 11.84
N GLN A 343 7.12 -0.17 13.02
CA GLN A 343 6.92 0.82 14.08
C GLN A 343 8.19 0.86 14.94
N VAL A 344 8.45 1.98 15.60
CA VAL A 344 9.64 2.16 16.45
C VAL A 344 9.67 1.13 17.59
N TRP A 345 8.54 0.94 18.28
CA TRP A 345 8.40 -0.01 19.39
C TRP A 345 7.79 -1.33 18.92
N VAL A 346 8.64 -2.31 18.62
CA VAL A 346 8.24 -3.63 18.12
C VAL A 346 7.89 -4.56 19.29
N PRO A 347 6.68 -5.15 19.35
CA PRO A 347 6.29 -6.00 20.46
C PRO A 347 6.85 -7.41 20.36
N GLU A 348 7.08 -8.03 21.52
CA GLU A 348 7.06 -9.48 21.65
C GLU A 348 5.60 -9.97 21.49
N LEU A 349 5.37 -10.92 20.60
CA LEU A 349 4.04 -11.50 20.35
C LEU A 349 3.89 -12.88 20.96
N ASP A 350 2.75 -13.14 21.58
CA ASP A 350 2.37 -14.50 21.99
C ASP A 350 2.27 -15.41 20.75
N PRO A 351 2.96 -16.56 20.71
CA PRO A 351 3.04 -17.38 19.51
C PRO A 351 1.73 -18.10 19.16
N LYS A 352 0.73 -18.14 20.06
CA LYS A 352 -0.59 -18.75 19.81
C LYS A 352 -1.60 -17.69 19.38
N GLN A 353 -1.70 -16.59 20.13
CA GLN A 353 -2.71 -15.56 19.93
C GLN A 353 -2.26 -14.42 19.01
N MET A 354 -0.94 -14.29 18.80
CA MET A 354 -0.32 -13.19 18.03
C MET A 354 -0.71 -11.80 18.55
N ILE A 355 -0.86 -11.66 19.88
CA ILE A 355 -1.08 -10.38 20.57
C ILE A 355 0.16 -9.98 21.37
N PRO A 356 0.35 -8.68 21.73
CA PRO A 356 1.52 -8.23 22.46
C PRO A 356 1.54 -8.80 23.88
N VAL A 357 2.71 -9.30 24.31
CA VAL A 357 2.92 -9.88 25.65
C VAL A 357 3.08 -8.78 26.70
N LYS A 358 2.47 -8.96 27.88
CA LYS A 358 2.72 -8.12 29.06
C LYS A 358 3.82 -8.73 29.95
N GLY A 359 4.64 -7.86 30.55
CA GLY A 359 5.53 -8.21 31.65
C GLY A 359 4.77 -8.40 32.97
N GLU A 360 5.50 -8.81 34.00
CA GLU A 360 4.97 -8.99 35.37
C GLU A 360 4.46 -7.66 35.98
N ASP A 361 4.96 -6.53 35.49
CA ASP A 361 4.55 -5.17 35.86
C ASP A 361 3.29 -4.68 35.13
N GLY A 362 2.74 -5.50 34.22
CA GLY A 362 1.57 -5.17 33.40
C GLY A 362 1.86 -4.30 32.18
N VAL A 363 3.14 -3.96 31.92
CA VAL A 363 3.58 -3.18 30.76
C VAL A 363 3.85 -4.10 29.57
N TYR A 364 3.61 -3.62 28.35
CA TYR A 364 3.90 -4.41 27.14
C TYR A 364 5.40 -4.55 26.89
N LYS A 365 5.83 -5.77 26.57
CA LYS A 365 7.22 -6.04 26.19
C LYS A 365 7.46 -5.56 24.76
N VAL A 366 8.26 -4.51 24.62
CA VAL A 366 8.61 -3.90 23.34
C VAL A 366 10.11 -3.65 23.23
N GLU A 367 10.64 -3.76 22.02
CA GLU A 367 12.00 -3.40 21.65
C GLU A 367 11.98 -2.12 20.80
N LYS A 368 12.88 -1.17 21.11
CA LYS A 368 13.05 0.05 20.31
C LYS A 368 13.93 -0.24 19.10
N THR A 369 13.45 0.13 17.92
CA THR A 369 14.15 -0.01 16.63
C THR A 369 14.14 1.32 15.87
N GLY A 370 14.75 1.39 14.68
CA GLY A 370 14.58 2.51 13.75
C GLY A 370 13.19 2.61 13.12
N GLY A 371 12.28 1.68 13.42
CA GLY A 371 10.93 1.63 12.89
C GLY A 371 10.87 1.46 11.38
N LEU A 372 9.73 1.82 10.80
CA LEU A 372 9.51 1.70 9.36
C LEU A 372 10.48 2.57 8.56
N THR A 373 10.74 3.80 9.02
CA THR A 373 11.68 4.73 8.38
C THR A 373 13.10 4.14 8.35
N GLY A 374 13.61 3.65 9.48
CA GLY A 374 14.92 2.99 9.54
C GLY A 374 14.99 1.75 8.63
N THR A 375 13.95 0.91 8.63
CA THR A 375 13.87 -0.24 7.72
C THR A 375 13.93 0.14 6.24
N MET A 376 13.18 1.17 5.83
CA MET A 376 13.19 1.60 4.43
C MET A 376 14.55 2.13 3.99
N LEU A 377 15.18 2.94 4.85
CA LEU A 377 16.43 3.60 4.52
C LEU A 377 17.64 2.66 4.63
N ASP A 378 17.64 1.71 5.57
CA ASP A 378 18.71 0.70 5.70
C ASP A 378 18.89 -0.10 4.40
N ILE A 379 17.81 -0.58 3.78
CA ILE A 379 17.91 -1.38 2.55
C ILE A 379 18.31 -0.55 1.33
N ILE A 380 17.91 0.73 1.27
CA ILE A 380 18.34 1.64 0.20
C ILE A 380 19.85 1.90 0.34
N ARG A 381 20.35 2.12 1.56
CA ARG A 381 21.78 2.27 1.83
C ARG A 381 22.57 1.01 1.51
N ALA A 382 22.07 -0.16 1.92
CA ALA A 382 22.68 -1.44 1.58
C ALA A 382 22.73 -1.64 0.06
N THR A 383 21.73 -1.16 -0.69
CA THR A 383 21.75 -1.21 -2.15
C THR A 383 22.76 -0.23 -2.74
N ALA A 384 22.75 1.03 -2.29
CA ALA A 384 23.64 2.09 -2.77
C ALA A 384 25.12 1.79 -2.48
N SER A 385 25.43 1.13 -1.36
CA SER A 385 26.80 0.75 -0.99
C SER A 385 27.44 -0.25 -1.96
N GLN A 386 26.66 -0.87 -2.84
CA GLN A 386 27.11 -1.82 -3.86
C GLN A 386 27.31 -1.18 -5.24
N ASP A 387 27.42 0.15 -5.32
CA ASP A 387 27.52 0.92 -6.57
C ASP A 387 26.35 0.65 -7.54
N VAL A 388 25.15 0.52 -6.98
CA VAL A 388 23.91 0.43 -7.75
C VAL A 388 23.41 1.85 -8.03
N MET A 389 23.54 2.29 -9.28
CA MET A 389 22.91 3.53 -9.74
C MET A 389 21.39 3.37 -9.68
N MET A 390 20.71 4.35 -9.08
CA MET A 390 19.25 4.36 -8.96
C MET A 390 18.66 5.53 -9.75
N MET A 391 17.56 5.27 -10.42
CA MET A 391 16.73 6.28 -11.07
C MET A 391 15.28 6.06 -10.68
N HIS A 392 14.52 7.13 -10.47
CA HIS A 392 13.14 7.08 -10.02
C HIS A 392 12.24 7.68 -11.09
N ILE A 393 11.23 6.93 -11.54
CA ILE A 393 10.24 7.36 -12.56
C ILE A 393 8.85 7.09 -12.01
N VAL A 394 8.21 8.12 -11.49
CA VAL A 394 6.95 8.05 -10.74
C VAL A 394 5.75 8.06 -11.69
N ASP A 395 4.89 7.05 -11.55
CA ASP A 395 3.53 7.05 -12.09
C ASP A 395 2.61 7.84 -11.15
N GLY A 396 2.37 9.11 -11.49
CA GLY A 396 1.39 9.99 -10.86
C GLY A 396 0.20 10.31 -11.77
N ILE A 397 -0.05 9.50 -12.82
CA ILE A 397 -1.15 9.76 -13.75
C ILE A 397 -2.48 9.51 -13.05
N GLU A 398 -2.62 8.36 -12.41
CA GLU A 398 -3.64 8.10 -11.39
C GLU A 398 -2.98 7.93 -10.02
N THR A 399 -3.18 8.90 -9.13
CA THR A 399 -2.69 8.81 -7.75
C THR A 399 -3.73 8.15 -6.86
N VAL A 400 -3.33 7.22 -5.99
CA VAL A 400 -4.27 6.50 -5.12
C VAL A 400 -4.47 7.21 -3.77
N ASN A 401 -5.72 7.42 -3.41
CA ASN A 401 -6.16 8.00 -2.15
C ASN A 401 -6.94 6.98 -1.31
N ARG A 402 -7.13 7.25 -0.02
CA ARG A 402 -7.92 6.48 0.97
C ARG A 402 -7.38 5.12 1.38
N ASP A 403 -6.93 4.30 0.45
CA ASP A 403 -6.37 2.97 0.73
C ASP A 403 -5.49 2.53 -0.43
N HIS A 404 -4.33 1.95 -0.09
CA HIS A 404 -3.39 1.42 -1.06
C HIS A 404 -3.16 -0.09 -0.96
N GLN A 405 -3.84 -0.77 -0.03
CA GLN A 405 -3.57 -2.19 0.28
C GLN A 405 -4.17 -3.14 -0.78
N GLY A 406 -4.96 -2.62 -1.72
CA GLY A 406 -5.60 -3.42 -2.77
C GLY A 406 -6.85 -4.18 -2.28
N VAL A 407 -7.46 -3.73 -1.18
CA VAL A 407 -8.67 -4.34 -0.60
C VAL A 407 -9.98 -3.80 -1.20
N GLY A 408 -9.88 -2.93 -2.21
CA GLY A 408 -11.03 -2.34 -2.93
C GLY A 408 -11.62 -1.10 -2.28
N LEU A 409 -10.89 -0.45 -1.36
CA LEU A 409 -11.27 0.83 -0.75
C LEU A 409 -10.52 2.03 -1.34
N GLY A 410 -9.44 1.76 -2.09
CA GLY A 410 -8.63 2.79 -2.74
C GLY A 410 -9.38 3.55 -3.82
N GLN A 411 -9.04 4.84 -3.97
CA GLN A 411 -9.58 5.72 -5.00
C GLN A 411 -8.45 6.17 -5.91
N ALA A 412 -8.48 5.73 -7.18
CA ALA A 412 -7.61 6.26 -8.22
C ALA A 412 -8.10 7.65 -8.63
N LEU A 413 -7.26 8.67 -8.47
CA LEU A 413 -7.56 10.06 -8.80
C LEU A 413 -6.66 10.52 -9.94
N ALA A 414 -7.28 10.98 -11.03
CA ALA A 414 -6.63 11.37 -12.25
C ALA A 414 -5.90 12.73 -12.10
N GLU A 415 -4.62 12.68 -11.73
CA GLU A 415 -3.74 13.85 -11.52
C GLU A 415 -2.90 14.18 -12.77
N GLY A 416 -2.57 13.16 -13.57
CA GLY A 416 -1.89 13.33 -14.86
C GLY A 416 -0.41 13.68 -14.76
N LEU A 417 0.30 13.25 -13.72
CA LEU A 417 1.72 13.57 -13.53
C LEU A 417 2.64 12.40 -13.88
N ILE A 418 3.76 12.72 -14.51
CA ILE A 418 4.93 11.86 -14.68
C ILE A 418 6.12 12.62 -14.11
N MET A 419 6.88 12.02 -13.21
CA MET A 419 8.02 12.67 -12.56
C MET A 419 9.23 11.75 -12.58
N ALA A 420 10.41 12.31 -12.77
CA ALA A 420 11.65 11.56 -12.77
C ALA A 420 12.79 12.32 -12.10
N SER A 421 13.63 11.60 -11.35
CA SER A 421 14.87 12.13 -10.78
C SER A 421 15.85 11.01 -10.47
N SER A 422 17.15 11.35 -10.40
CA SER A 422 18.18 10.49 -9.81
C SER A 422 18.28 10.64 -8.28
N ASP A 423 17.64 11.66 -7.71
CA ASP A 423 17.63 11.96 -6.28
C ASP A 423 16.33 11.45 -5.62
N VAL A 424 16.47 10.49 -4.70
CA VAL A 424 15.32 9.82 -4.06
C VAL A 424 14.56 10.75 -3.11
N ALA A 425 15.26 11.67 -2.43
CA ALA A 425 14.65 12.55 -1.44
C ALA A 425 13.94 13.72 -2.13
N ALA A 426 14.54 14.29 -3.18
CA ALA A 426 13.96 15.39 -3.94
C ALA A 426 12.66 15.01 -4.63
N VAL A 427 12.62 13.85 -5.30
CA VAL A 427 11.40 13.39 -5.98
C VAL A 427 10.28 13.05 -4.99
N ASP A 428 10.61 12.47 -3.84
CA ASP A 428 9.64 12.20 -2.78
C ASP A 428 9.10 13.50 -2.17
N LEU A 429 9.97 14.47 -1.87
CA LEU A 429 9.55 15.77 -1.35
C LEU A 429 8.66 16.53 -2.33
N MET A 430 8.99 16.55 -3.61
CA MET A 430 8.15 17.20 -4.64
C MET A 430 6.77 16.53 -4.73
N CYS A 431 6.72 15.20 -4.72
CA CYS A 431 5.47 14.45 -4.73
C CYS A 431 4.64 14.71 -3.47
N ALA A 432 5.25 14.72 -2.28
CA ALA A 432 4.57 15.03 -1.03
C ALA A 432 3.97 16.44 -1.04
N ARG A 433 4.75 17.43 -1.49
CA ARG A 433 4.33 18.83 -1.67
C ARG A 433 3.16 18.97 -2.65
N TYR A 434 3.12 18.16 -3.70
CA TYR A 434 1.99 18.14 -4.62
C TYR A 434 0.72 17.56 -3.96
N LEU A 435 0.83 16.39 -3.31
CA LEU A 435 -0.32 15.69 -2.74
C LEU A 435 -0.94 16.42 -1.55
N PHE A 436 -0.12 16.92 -0.64
CA PHE A 436 -0.58 17.49 0.62
C PHE A 436 -0.78 19.01 0.55
N CYS A 437 -1.03 19.55 -0.64
CA CYS A 437 -1.39 20.95 -0.83
C CYS A 437 -2.54 21.09 -1.83
N ASN A 438 -3.73 21.43 -1.34
CA ASN A 438 -4.92 21.66 -2.16
C ASN A 438 -5.29 23.14 -2.30
N MET A 439 -4.28 24.02 -2.19
CA MET A 439 -4.41 25.47 -2.26
C MET A 439 -3.41 26.09 -3.24
N GLY A 440 -3.84 27.16 -3.91
CA GLY A 440 -2.98 27.96 -4.78
C GLY A 440 -1.87 28.69 -4.02
N LEU A 441 -0.83 29.10 -4.76
CA LEU A 441 0.42 29.69 -4.27
C LEU A 441 0.18 30.79 -3.23
N LYS A 442 -0.54 31.87 -3.59
CA LYS A 442 -0.71 33.01 -2.68
C LYS A 442 -1.33 32.65 -1.34
N LYS A 443 -2.44 31.91 -1.35
CA LYS A 443 -3.13 31.53 -0.10
C LYS A 443 -2.30 30.61 0.77
N ALA A 444 -1.51 29.73 0.16
CA ALA A 444 -0.61 28.86 0.91
C ALA A 444 0.50 29.65 1.59
N MET A 445 1.13 30.59 0.87
CA MET A 445 2.15 31.47 1.45
C MET A 445 1.60 32.35 2.57
N GLU A 446 0.39 32.90 2.39
CA GLU A 446 -0.32 33.66 3.44
C GLU A 446 -0.65 32.83 4.68
N ALA A 447 -0.88 31.51 4.53
CA ALA A 447 -1.13 30.61 5.65
C ALA A 447 0.12 30.35 6.50
N GLY A 448 1.32 30.43 5.90
CA GLY A 448 2.60 30.35 6.62
C GLY A 448 2.85 29.04 7.35
N LEU A 449 2.18 27.94 6.97
CA LEU A 449 2.42 26.63 7.57
C LEU A 449 3.65 25.99 6.93
N ASP A 450 4.72 25.85 7.71
CA ASP A 450 5.99 25.22 7.31
C ASP A 450 5.79 23.71 7.06
N ASP A 451 6.49 23.17 6.06
CA ASP A 451 6.51 21.75 5.72
C ASP A 451 7.67 20.95 6.35
N GLY A 452 8.52 21.61 7.13
CA GLY A 452 9.76 21.04 7.69
C GLY A 452 10.97 21.18 6.76
N PHE A 453 10.77 21.68 5.54
CA PHE A 453 11.77 21.79 4.48
C PHE A 453 11.83 23.21 3.88
N GLY A 454 11.33 24.21 4.62
CA GLY A 454 11.36 25.62 4.23
C GLY A 454 10.32 26.02 3.18
N GLY A 455 9.32 25.16 2.93
CA GLY A 455 8.20 25.43 2.03
C GLY A 455 6.88 25.65 2.79
N SER A 456 5.85 26.13 2.09
CA SER A 456 4.49 26.20 2.65
C SER A 456 3.47 25.48 1.78
N PHE A 457 2.96 24.36 2.31
CA PHE A 457 2.11 23.39 1.60
C PHE A 457 0.95 22.91 2.48
N PRO A 458 -0.01 23.81 2.80
CA PRO A 458 -1.14 23.46 3.64
C PRO A 458 -2.22 22.69 2.88
N GLN A 459 -2.87 21.77 3.58
CA GLN A 459 -4.08 21.07 3.16
C GLN A 459 -5.29 21.59 3.95
N ILE A 460 -6.36 21.96 3.25
CA ILE A 460 -7.67 22.25 3.84
C ILE A 460 -8.31 20.94 4.30
N GLN A 461 -8.76 20.90 5.55
CA GLN A 461 -9.42 19.74 6.15
C GLN A 461 -10.74 20.14 6.85
N PRO A 462 -11.76 19.25 6.88
CA PRO A 462 -12.94 19.45 7.70
C PRO A 462 -12.58 19.26 9.17
N VAL A 463 -12.99 20.17 10.06
CA VAL A 463 -12.67 20.07 11.50
C VAL A 463 -13.95 20.12 12.33
N PRO A 464 -14.26 19.08 13.11
CA PRO A 464 -15.41 19.06 14.00
C PRO A 464 -15.22 20.06 15.15
N LYS A 465 -16.30 20.72 15.56
CA LYS A 465 -16.33 21.64 16.70
C LYS A 465 -17.66 21.50 17.43
N LEU A 466 -17.66 21.65 18.76
CA LEU A 466 -18.90 21.67 19.51
C LEU A 466 -19.57 23.06 19.40
N GLU A 467 -20.81 23.08 18.92
CA GLU A 467 -21.66 24.26 18.85
C GLU A 467 -22.98 23.97 19.59
N GLY A 468 -23.08 24.45 20.83
CA GLY A 468 -24.21 24.14 21.72
C GLY A 468 -24.22 22.66 22.09
N LYS A 469 -25.12 21.88 21.49
CA LYS A 469 -25.23 20.42 21.69
C LYS A 469 -24.93 19.60 20.44
N ALA A 470 -24.51 20.25 19.35
CA ALA A 470 -24.20 19.61 18.09
C ALA A 470 -22.69 19.69 17.83
N ILE A 471 -22.11 18.62 17.28
CA ILE A 471 -20.73 18.65 16.81
C ILE A 471 -20.77 18.98 15.31
N THR A 472 -20.49 20.22 14.93
CA THR A 472 -20.63 20.73 13.56
C THR A 472 -19.31 20.68 12.79
N THR A 473 -19.36 20.60 11.46
CA THR A 473 -18.16 20.64 10.61
C THR A 473 -17.75 22.07 10.27
N GLY A 474 -16.57 22.48 10.73
CA GLY A 474 -15.85 23.65 10.23
C GLY A 474 -14.71 23.28 9.26
N GLN A 475 -13.81 24.23 9.01
CA GLN A 475 -12.60 24.02 8.21
C GLN A 475 -11.36 24.51 8.96
N ALA A 476 -10.23 23.86 8.74
CA ALA A 476 -8.91 24.34 9.15
C ALA A 476 -7.83 23.95 8.14
N LEU A 477 -6.64 24.51 8.31
CA LEU A 477 -5.44 24.16 7.56
C LEU A 477 -4.53 23.29 8.41
N ASP A 478 -3.94 22.26 7.80
CA ASP A 478 -2.98 21.35 8.43
C ASP A 478 -1.87 21.00 7.41
N ASN A 479 -0.72 20.52 7.89
CA ASN A 479 0.40 20.13 7.05
C ASN A 479 0.95 18.75 7.45
N PRO A 480 0.58 17.68 6.75
CA PRO A 480 1.10 16.34 7.00
C PRO A 480 2.62 16.19 6.77
N ILE A 481 3.21 16.99 5.90
CA ILE A 481 4.61 16.84 5.49
C ILE A 481 5.57 17.07 6.67
N SER A 482 5.25 18.03 7.54
CA SER A 482 6.09 18.36 8.70
C SER A 482 6.15 17.26 9.75
N ARG A 483 5.35 16.19 9.60
CA ARG A 483 5.25 15.05 10.53
C ARG A 483 5.96 13.80 10.02
N ASP A 484 6.53 13.83 8.81
CA ASP A 484 7.25 12.71 8.20
C ASP A 484 8.76 12.90 8.31
N PHE A 485 9.45 11.97 8.98
CA PHE A 485 10.91 12.07 9.13
C PHE A 485 11.67 11.30 8.06
N SER A 486 10.99 10.58 7.16
CA SER A 486 11.65 9.71 6.18
C SER A 486 12.50 10.48 5.18
N ILE A 487 12.01 11.63 4.69
CA ILE A 487 12.72 12.49 3.76
C ILE A 487 13.91 13.18 4.46
N ALA A 488 13.68 13.77 5.63
CA ALA A 488 14.73 14.45 6.39
C ALA A 488 15.89 13.51 6.73
N LYS A 489 15.56 12.27 7.12
CA LYS A 489 16.55 11.24 7.43
C LYS A 489 17.29 10.72 6.21
N ALA A 490 16.61 10.58 5.06
CA ALA A 490 17.27 10.25 3.80
C ALA A 490 18.34 11.31 3.43
N ILE A 491 18.04 12.59 3.64
CA ILE A 491 18.96 13.70 3.40
C ILE A 491 20.14 13.65 4.39
N GLU A 492 19.86 13.46 5.69
CA GLU A 492 20.89 13.32 6.73
C GLU A 492 21.90 12.21 6.37
N TRP A 493 21.41 11.12 5.80
CA TRP A 493 22.22 9.96 5.40
C TRP A 493 22.84 10.08 4.01
N GLY A 494 22.73 11.26 3.38
CA GLY A 494 23.36 11.55 2.09
C GLY A 494 22.74 10.84 0.90
N MET A 495 21.47 10.41 0.99
CA MET A 495 20.76 9.75 -0.10
C MET A 495 20.03 10.73 -1.04
N GLY A 496 20.05 12.02 -0.72
CA GLY A 496 19.47 13.06 -1.57
C GLY A 496 19.48 14.42 -0.89
N ARG A 497 18.71 15.36 -1.44
CA ARG A 497 18.61 16.74 -0.94
C ARG A 497 17.18 17.29 -1.00
N SER A 498 16.91 18.33 -0.22
CA SER A 498 15.58 18.97 -0.14
C SER A 498 15.36 20.09 -1.17
N ASP A 499 16.43 20.73 -1.64
CA ASP A 499 16.33 21.75 -2.67
C ASP A 499 16.38 21.12 -4.06
N TYR A 500 15.43 21.51 -4.91
CA TYR A 500 15.26 20.98 -6.25
C TYR A 500 14.65 22.03 -7.17
N PHE A 501 14.74 21.75 -8.47
CA PHE A 501 14.03 22.51 -9.49
C PHE A 501 13.33 21.58 -10.48
N VAL A 502 12.17 22.00 -10.97
CA VAL A 502 11.41 21.24 -11.98
C VAL A 502 11.71 21.75 -13.38
N THR A 503 11.86 20.83 -14.31
CA THR A 503 11.96 21.06 -15.76
C THR A 503 11.07 20.08 -16.52
N GLY A 504 10.73 20.39 -17.77
CA GLY A 504 9.92 19.53 -18.63
C GLY A 504 8.70 20.26 -19.21
N TRP A 505 7.57 19.58 -19.35
CA TRP A 505 6.47 20.09 -20.18
C TRP A 505 5.07 19.74 -19.67
N ASP A 506 4.18 20.72 -19.68
CA ASP A 506 2.75 20.54 -19.46
C ASP A 506 2.03 20.42 -20.81
N ASP A 507 1.64 19.21 -21.17
CA ASP A 507 0.91 18.93 -22.42
C ASP A 507 -0.53 19.45 -22.37
N VAL A 508 -1.08 19.69 -21.18
CA VAL A 508 -2.44 20.21 -20.99
C VAL A 508 -2.50 21.71 -21.27
N SER A 509 -1.50 22.47 -20.78
CA SER A 509 -1.41 23.91 -21.03
C SER A 509 -0.58 24.29 -22.25
N GLY A 510 0.25 23.37 -22.77
CA GLY A 510 1.16 23.64 -23.89
C GLY A 510 2.34 24.51 -23.50
N ALA A 511 2.83 24.40 -22.26
CA ALA A 511 3.84 25.29 -21.68
C ALA A 511 4.95 24.51 -20.94
N PRO A 512 6.16 25.08 -20.82
CA PRO A 512 7.22 24.48 -20.02
C PRO A 512 6.86 24.45 -18.53
N LEU A 513 7.20 23.34 -17.87
CA LEU A 513 7.09 23.20 -16.43
C LEU A 513 8.27 23.87 -15.73
N ALA A 514 8.01 24.42 -14.55
CA ALA A 514 8.99 25.02 -13.68
C ALA A 514 8.59 24.82 -12.21
N SER A 515 9.47 25.20 -11.29
CA SER A 515 9.12 25.34 -9.88
C SER A 515 9.48 26.69 -9.27
N TYR A 516 8.78 27.04 -8.20
CA TYR A 516 9.07 28.20 -7.36
C TYR A 516 8.87 27.84 -5.90
N GLY A 517 9.93 27.93 -5.08
CA GLY A 517 9.86 27.51 -3.68
C GLY A 517 9.43 26.05 -3.52
N GLY A 518 9.84 25.20 -4.47
CA GLY A 518 9.44 23.80 -4.56
C GLY A 518 8.02 23.55 -5.10
N ARG A 519 7.24 24.59 -5.44
CA ARG A 519 5.90 24.41 -6.02
C ARG A 519 5.96 24.11 -7.51
N LEU A 520 5.25 23.07 -7.94
CA LEU A 520 5.05 22.78 -9.35
C LEU A 520 4.19 23.88 -10.01
N GLY A 521 4.59 24.28 -11.22
CA GLY A 521 3.79 25.16 -12.07
C GLY A 521 4.26 25.11 -13.52
N TYR A 522 3.61 25.92 -14.37
CA TYR A 522 4.03 26.13 -15.76
C TYR A 522 4.22 27.62 -16.03
N VAL A 523 5.05 27.93 -17.03
CA VAL A 523 5.34 29.32 -17.45
C VAL A 523 4.76 29.59 -18.82
N SER A 524 3.83 30.54 -18.91
CA SER A 524 3.26 31.04 -20.18
C SER A 524 3.23 32.56 -20.17
N ASP A 525 3.54 33.18 -21.30
CA ASP A 525 3.50 34.65 -21.47
C ASP A 525 4.26 35.43 -20.37
N GLY A 526 5.37 34.87 -19.89
CA GLY A 526 6.20 35.46 -18.83
C GLY A 526 5.57 35.40 -17.43
N ALA A 527 4.55 34.56 -17.22
CA ALA A 527 3.89 34.35 -15.95
C ALA A 527 3.92 32.88 -15.50
N PHE A 528 4.18 32.66 -14.22
CA PHE A 528 4.10 31.36 -13.54
C PHE A 528 2.67 31.11 -13.05
N THR A 529 2.14 29.94 -13.38
CA THR A 529 0.86 29.46 -12.84
C THR A 529 1.09 28.18 -12.05
N ASN A 530 0.74 28.21 -10.76
CA ASN A 530 0.87 27.04 -9.89
C ASN A 530 -0.11 25.92 -10.28
N ILE A 531 0.41 24.70 -10.32
CA ILE A 531 -0.36 23.46 -10.44
C ILE A 531 -0.46 22.86 -9.02
N HIS A 532 -1.67 22.56 -8.57
CA HIS A 532 -1.94 21.90 -7.29
C HIS A 532 -3.14 20.97 -7.43
N THR A 533 -3.22 19.95 -6.58
CA THR A 533 -4.37 19.04 -6.57
C THR A 533 -5.63 19.74 -6.05
N LYS A 534 -6.79 19.29 -6.51
CA LYS A 534 -8.11 19.67 -5.95
C LYS A 534 -8.58 18.71 -4.85
N HIS A 535 -7.84 17.63 -4.61
CA HIS A 535 -8.24 16.55 -3.74
C HIS A 535 -7.64 16.71 -2.34
N MET A 536 -8.31 16.16 -1.33
CA MET A 536 -7.75 16.01 0.01
C MET A 536 -7.20 14.60 0.13
N TYR A 537 -5.89 14.48 0.22
CA TYR A 537 -5.18 13.20 0.31
C TYR A 537 -5.02 12.76 1.76
N TRP A 538 -5.44 11.53 2.03
CA TRP A 538 -5.29 10.85 3.32
C TRP A 538 -5.66 9.35 3.21
N ASP A 539 -5.30 8.56 4.21
CA ASP A 539 -5.61 7.13 4.29
C ASP A 539 -6.48 6.78 5.51
N ILE A 540 -7.47 5.90 5.30
CA ILE A 540 -8.49 5.53 6.29
C ILE A 540 -7.92 4.85 7.54
N TYR A 541 -6.71 4.30 7.48
CA TYR A 541 -6.09 3.64 8.62
C TYR A 541 -5.28 4.59 9.51
N LYS A 542 -5.09 5.85 9.08
CA LYS A 542 -4.20 6.82 9.75
C LYS A 542 -4.75 8.25 9.78
N MET A 543 -6.07 8.38 9.96
CA MET A 543 -6.70 9.69 10.21
C MET A 543 -6.03 10.51 11.33
N PRO A 544 -5.57 9.93 12.46
CA PRO A 544 -4.86 10.71 13.50
C PRO A 544 -3.56 11.38 13.06
N TRP A 545 -2.96 10.93 11.96
CA TRP A 545 -1.71 11.46 11.42
C TRP A 545 -1.97 12.38 10.21
N ASP A 546 -2.74 11.90 9.23
CA ASP A 546 -3.00 12.65 7.99
C ASP A 546 -3.96 13.82 8.20
N LEU A 547 -5.00 13.60 9.00
CA LEU A 547 -6.05 14.56 9.29
C LEU A 547 -6.06 14.90 10.78
N GLN A 548 -4.89 15.17 11.33
CA GLN A 548 -4.69 15.30 12.78
C GLN A 548 -5.58 16.39 13.40
N LYS A 549 -5.78 17.52 12.69
CA LYS A 549 -6.70 18.57 13.14
C LYS A 549 -8.16 18.12 13.11
N THR A 550 -8.58 17.34 12.12
CA THR A 550 -9.92 16.72 12.09
C THR A 550 -10.10 15.80 13.29
N PHE A 551 -9.12 14.93 13.54
CA PHE A 551 -9.16 13.95 14.61
C PHE A 551 -9.20 14.62 15.99
N PHE A 552 -8.27 15.54 16.27
CA PHE A 552 -8.24 16.25 17.55
C PHE A 552 -9.44 17.18 17.74
N GLY A 553 -9.96 17.80 16.67
CA GLY A 553 -11.20 18.56 16.76
C GLY A 553 -12.41 17.69 17.12
N TYR A 554 -12.44 16.44 16.64
CA TYR A 554 -13.46 15.48 17.09
C TYR A 554 -13.28 15.12 18.56
N LEU A 555 -12.05 14.79 18.98
CA LEU A 555 -11.77 14.44 20.38
C LEU A 555 -12.07 15.59 21.34
N ASP A 556 -11.68 16.82 21.01
CA ASP A 556 -12.01 18.01 21.81
C ASP A 556 -13.53 18.16 21.97
N ALA A 557 -14.29 18.02 20.88
CA ALA A 557 -15.74 18.18 20.91
C ALA A 557 -16.46 17.09 21.71
N VAL A 558 -15.99 15.84 21.66
CA VAL A 558 -16.57 14.75 22.46
C VAL A 558 -16.12 14.80 23.92
N ASP A 559 -14.89 15.23 24.20
CA ASP A 559 -14.39 15.44 25.57
C ASP A 559 -15.24 16.49 26.29
N GLU A 560 -15.57 17.59 25.61
CA GLU A 560 -16.46 18.63 26.16
C GLU A 560 -17.92 18.16 26.26
N LEU A 561 -18.46 17.48 25.25
CA LEU A 561 -19.87 17.05 25.22
C LEU A 561 -20.18 15.96 26.26
N GLU A 562 -19.28 14.99 26.40
CA GLU A 562 -19.50 13.77 27.18
C GLU A 562 -18.77 13.76 28.52
N GLY A 563 -17.89 14.75 28.78
CA GLY A 563 -17.05 14.79 29.98
C GLY A 563 -15.95 13.74 29.97
N LEU A 564 -15.33 13.52 28.81
CA LEU A 564 -14.25 12.56 28.60
C LEU A 564 -12.87 13.25 28.58
N SER A 565 -11.80 12.45 28.47
CA SER A 565 -10.41 12.91 28.37
C SER A 565 -9.64 12.23 27.23
N MET A 566 -10.34 11.86 26.16
CA MET A 566 -9.82 11.06 25.06
C MET A 566 -8.62 11.72 24.37
N LYS A 567 -8.65 13.04 24.12
CA LYS A 567 -7.51 13.71 23.47
C LYS A 567 -6.26 13.63 24.33
N LYS A 568 -6.42 13.88 25.62
CA LYS A 568 -5.32 13.78 26.59
C LYS A 568 -4.76 12.36 26.62
N GLU A 569 -5.63 11.35 26.75
CA GLU A 569 -5.21 9.95 26.75
C GLU A 569 -4.53 9.52 25.44
N PHE A 570 -4.98 10.04 24.30
CA PHE A 570 -4.37 9.76 23.00
C PHE A 570 -2.97 10.36 22.90
N LEU A 571 -2.79 11.63 23.30
CA LEU A 571 -1.48 12.27 23.33
C LEU A 571 -0.54 11.57 24.30
N GLU A 572 -0.98 11.22 25.51
CA GLU A 572 -0.17 10.44 26.46
C GLU A 572 0.26 9.06 25.91
N ALA A 573 -0.51 8.48 25.00
CA ALA A 573 -0.20 7.18 24.38
C ALA A 573 0.75 7.27 23.18
N PHE A 574 0.67 8.35 22.39
CA PHE A 574 1.34 8.45 21.09
C PHE A 574 2.30 9.63 20.93
N ASP A 575 2.04 10.79 21.54
CA ASP A 575 2.96 11.94 21.47
C ASP A 575 4.15 11.67 22.42
N GLU A 576 5.20 11.07 21.86
CA GLU A 576 6.39 10.68 22.60
C GLU A 576 7.32 11.87 22.87
N THR A 577 7.16 12.98 22.13
CA THR A 577 7.94 14.21 22.32
C THR A 577 7.29 15.22 23.28
N GLY A 578 5.97 15.14 23.47
CA GLY A 578 5.19 16.05 24.30
C GLY A 578 4.91 17.42 23.66
N ASP A 579 5.04 17.54 22.34
CA ASP A 579 4.87 18.81 21.61
C ASP A 579 3.42 19.05 21.14
N GLY A 580 2.52 18.09 21.39
CA GLY A 580 1.11 18.13 20.99
C GLY A 580 0.86 17.68 19.54
N VAL A 581 1.89 17.17 18.86
CA VAL A 581 1.85 16.65 17.49
C VAL A 581 2.23 15.16 17.53
N VAL A 582 1.55 14.35 16.70
CA VAL A 582 1.91 12.93 16.55
C VAL A 582 2.47 12.70 15.15
N SER A 583 3.76 12.39 15.08
CA SER A 583 4.53 12.06 13.86
C SER A 583 4.22 10.67 13.32
N TYR A 584 4.60 10.37 12.08
CA TYR A 584 4.37 9.04 11.48
C TYR A 584 5.19 7.92 12.15
N GLU A 585 6.25 8.29 12.88
CA GLU A 585 7.11 7.41 13.67
C GLU A 585 6.52 7.07 15.05
N GLU A 586 5.56 7.87 15.51
CA GLU A 586 4.93 7.77 16.82
C GLU A 586 3.70 6.86 16.78
N ASN A 587 3.93 5.58 17.10
CA ASN A 587 2.90 4.54 17.16
C ASN A 587 2.72 3.97 18.58
N GLY A 588 3.30 4.64 19.58
CA GLY A 588 3.17 4.30 20.99
C GLY A 588 3.90 3.02 21.41
N LYS A 589 3.92 2.76 22.71
CA LYS A 589 4.76 1.71 23.34
C LYS A 589 4.02 0.40 23.59
N LYS A 590 2.93 0.15 22.86
CA LYS A 590 2.07 -1.04 23.01
C LYS A 590 2.17 -2.02 21.84
N GLY A 591 2.87 -1.64 20.77
CA GLY A 591 3.16 -2.50 19.62
C GLY A 591 1.97 -2.78 18.70
N ILE A 592 1.15 -1.76 18.40
CA ILE A 592 -0.14 -1.88 17.70
C ILE A 592 -0.11 -2.65 16.36
N PHE A 593 0.95 -2.51 15.55
CA PHE A 593 0.96 -3.12 14.21
C PHE A 593 1.37 -4.59 14.19
N GLY A 594 2.01 -5.10 15.24
CA GLY A 594 2.47 -6.50 15.30
C GLY A 594 1.33 -7.49 15.04
N PRO A 595 0.24 -7.46 15.83
CA PRO A 595 -0.90 -8.36 15.65
C PRO A 595 -1.51 -8.29 14.25
N SER A 596 -1.75 -7.08 13.73
CA SER A 596 -2.36 -6.89 12.41
C SER A 596 -1.51 -7.47 11.29
N LEU A 597 -0.18 -7.33 11.35
CA LEU A 597 0.73 -7.86 10.34
C LEU A 597 0.81 -9.40 10.37
N PHE A 598 0.93 -9.99 11.57
CA PHE A 598 1.07 -11.44 11.71
C PHE A 598 -0.25 -12.17 11.44
N LEU A 599 -1.36 -11.71 12.01
CA LEU A 599 -2.70 -12.29 11.77
C LEU A 599 -3.15 -12.04 10.33
N GLY A 600 -2.86 -10.86 9.77
CA GLY A 600 -3.11 -10.56 8.36
C GLY A 600 -2.34 -11.49 7.43
N GLY A 601 -1.08 -11.77 7.76
CA GLY A 601 -0.26 -12.74 7.04
C GLY A 601 -0.85 -14.15 7.07
N GLN A 602 -1.28 -14.62 8.23
CA GLN A 602 -1.95 -15.92 8.37
C GLN A 602 -3.24 -15.99 7.56
N PHE A 603 -4.11 -14.99 7.68
CA PHE A 603 -5.38 -14.94 6.95
C PHE A 603 -5.18 -15.01 5.43
N ILE A 604 -4.25 -14.23 4.88
CA ILE A 604 -3.99 -14.23 3.43
C ILE A 604 -3.36 -15.56 3.00
N SER A 605 -2.44 -16.14 3.78
CA SER A 605 -1.86 -17.47 3.51
C SER A 605 -2.95 -18.56 3.44
N TYR A 606 -3.91 -18.58 4.37
CA TYR A 606 -5.00 -19.56 4.36
C TYR A 606 -5.86 -19.51 3.09
N ARG A 607 -5.94 -18.36 2.41
CA ARG A 607 -6.66 -18.23 1.14
C ARG A 607 -5.90 -18.85 -0.04
N GLY A 608 -4.59 -19.03 0.09
CA GLY A 608 -3.74 -19.69 -0.91
C GLY A 608 -3.67 -21.20 -0.77
N GLU A 609 -3.99 -21.72 0.42
CA GLU A 609 -3.98 -23.16 0.69
C GLU A 609 -4.99 -23.91 -0.18
N LYS A 610 -4.79 -25.22 -0.35
CA LYS A 610 -5.68 -26.06 -1.17
C LYS A 610 -7.01 -26.38 -0.45
N ASP A 611 -6.95 -26.63 0.85
CA ASP A 611 -8.14 -26.97 1.65
C ASP A 611 -8.86 -25.73 2.21
N GLN A 612 -8.18 -24.56 2.26
CA GLN A 612 -8.71 -23.25 2.69
C GLN A 612 -9.58 -23.29 3.96
N LYS A 613 -9.33 -24.28 4.81
CA LYS A 613 -10.24 -24.66 5.89
C LYS A 613 -10.27 -23.61 7.01
N ASN A 614 -9.18 -22.86 7.11
CA ASN A 614 -8.94 -21.85 8.14
C ASN A 614 -9.25 -20.41 7.69
N VAL A 615 -9.80 -20.18 6.49
CA VAL A 615 -10.04 -18.80 5.99
C VAL A 615 -10.97 -18.01 6.90
N PHE A 616 -12.07 -18.60 7.37
CA PHE A 616 -12.99 -17.92 8.28
C PHE A 616 -12.37 -17.71 9.67
N LYS A 617 -11.61 -18.69 10.19
CA LYS A 617 -10.86 -18.56 11.44
C LYS A 617 -9.85 -17.42 11.36
N GLY A 618 -9.04 -17.38 10.30
CA GLY A 618 -8.02 -16.35 10.13
C GLY A 618 -8.60 -14.93 10.08
N PHE A 619 -9.73 -14.73 9.39
CA PHE A 619 -10.41 -13.43 9.42
C PHE A 619 -11.01 -13.11 10.80
N PHE A 620 -11.56 -14.12 11.47
CA PHE A 620 -12.09 -13.98 12.82
C PHE A 620 -10.99 -13.55 13.80
N ASP A 621 -9.84 -14.23 13.80
CA ASP A 621 -8.70 -13.93 14.68
C ASP A 621 -8.13 -12.52 14.40
N LEU A 622 -7.93 -12.18 13.11
CA LEU A 622 -7.50 -10.84 12.67
C LEU A 622 -8.42 -9.72 13.17
N THR A 623 -9.70 -10.01 13.35
CA THR A 623 -10.71 -9.02 13.76
C THR A 623 -10.92 -9.01 15.29
N ALA A 624 -11.08 -10.18 15.89
CA ALA A 624 -11.40 -10.36 17.30
C ALA A 624 -10.24 -9.99 18.21
N ASN A 625 -9.00 -10.38 17.88
CA ASN A 625 -7.85 -10.14 18.75
C ASN A 625 -7.54 -8.64 18.93
N PRO A 626 -7.42 -7.82 17.86
CA PRO A 626 -7.28 -6.38 18.02
C PRO A 626 -8.49 -5.72 18.68
N LEU A 627 -9.71 -6.24 18.47
CA LEU A 627 -10.93 -5.70 19.09
C LEU A 627 -10.97 -5.93 20.60
N ARG A 628 -10.62 -7.14 21.06
CA ARG A 628 -10.49 -7.47 22.48
C ARG A 628 -9.42 -6.62 23.17
N GLY A 629 -8.39 -6.20 22.42
CA GLY A 629 -7.36 -5.27 22.87
C GLY A 629 -7.79 -3.80 22.95
N THR A 630 -9.07 -3.47 22.83
CA THR A 630 -9.55 -2.06 22.92
C THR A 630 -10.16 -1.71 24.28
N ASP A 631 -10.51 -2.70 25.11
CA ASP A 631 -11.11 -2.50 26.42
C ASP A 631 -10.58 -3.60 27.37
N PRO A 632 -9.97 -3.25 28.52
CA PRO A 632 -9.45 -4.25 29.44
C PRO A 632 -10.54 -5.17 30.00
N ALA A 633 -11.82 -4.81 29.94
CA ALA A 633 -12.91 -5.70 30.34
C ALA A 633 -13.22 -6.81 29.31
N TRP A 634 -12.58 -6.79 28.13
CA TRP A 634 -12.83 -7.74 27.02
C TRP A 634 -11.72 -8.80 26.84
N SER A 635 -10.78 -8.85 27.79
CA SER A 635 -9.71 -9.85 27.87
C SER A 635 -9.50 -10.26 29.33
N ALA A 636 -9.24 -11.54 29.59
CA ALA A 636 -9.02 -12.07 30.94
C ALA A 636 -7.76 -11.45 31.60
N GLU A 637 -6.76 -11.15 30.80
CA GLU A 637 -5.46 -10.56 31.17
C GLU A 637 -5.49 -9.01 31.10
N GLY A 638 -6.67 -8.44 30.85
CA GLY A 638 -6.89 -7.00 30.80
C GLY A 638 -6.13 -6.30 29.68
N HIS A 639 -5.98 -6.91 28.50
CA HIS A 639 -5.29 -6.28 27.36
C HIS A 639 -6.02 -5.02 26.86
N TYR A 640 -5.27 -3.97 26.54
CA TYR A 640 -5.79 -2.72 25.96
C TYR A 640 -4.81 -2.10 24.94
N PHE A 641 -3.99 -2.93 24.28
CA PHE A 641 -2.91 -2.48 23.40
C PHE A 641 -3.39 -1.68 22.18
N ASN A 642 -4.63 -1.87 21.73
CA ASN A 642 -5.17 -1.31 20.50
C ASN A 642 -6.16 -0.16 20.73
N ARG A 643 -6.43 0.22 21.99
CA ARG A 643 -7.50 1.14 22.37
C ARG A 643 -7.44 2.49 21.66
N GLU A 644 -6.32 3.20 21.77
CA GLU A 644 -6.18 4.55 21.25
C GLU A 644 -6.06 4.56 19.71
N PHE A 645 -5.41 3.54 19.14
CA PHE A 645 -5.38 3.35 17.68
C PHE A 645 -6.79 3.15 17.11
N PHE A 646 -7.64 2.39 17.83
CA PHE A 646 -9.01 2.11 17.42
C PHE A 646 -9.91 3.35 17.41
N TRP A 647 -9.59 4.40 18.20
CA TRP A 647 -10.28 5.69 18.12
C TRP A 647 -10.10 6.37 16.76
N GLY A 648 -8.94 6.17 16.09
CA GLY A 648 -8.72 6.63 14.73
C GLY A 648 -9.68 6.00 13.73
N ALA A 649 -9.83 4.66 13.78
CA ALA A 649 -10.79 3.94 12.94
C ALA A 649 -12.24 4.37 13.23
N GLN A 650 -12.58 4.61 14.50
CA GLN A 650 -13.87 5.17 14.89
C GLN A 650 -14.08 6.58 14.31
N ALA A 651 -13.09 7.47 14.38
CA ALA A 651 -13.21 8.82 13.83
C ALA A 651 -13.46 8.81 12.30
N VAL A 652 -12.91 7.84 11.58
CA VAL A 652 -13.23 7.65 10.14
C VAL A 652 -14.70 7.30 9.93
N VAL A 653 -15.26 6.40 10.76
CA VAL A 653 -16.68 6.08 10.73
C VAL A 653 -17.53 7.29 11.12
N ALA A 654 -17.09 8.08 12.11
CA ALA A 654 -17.74 9.32 12.52
C ALA A 654 -17.80 10.32 11.36
N MET A 655 -16.71 10.46 10.62
CA MET A 655 -16.64 11.30 9.42
C MET A 655 -17.62 10.81 8.35
N ALA A 656 -17.66 9.51 8.08
CA ALA A 656 -18.59 8.93 7.13
C ALA A 656 -20.05 9.17 7.56
N MET A 657 -20.36 9.03 8.85
CA MET A 657 -21.67 9.34 9.42
C MET A 657 -22.01 10.83 9.29
N ALA A 658 -21.06 11.73 9.54
CA ALA A 658 -21.29 13.17 9.44
C ALA A 658 -21.64 13.61 8.02
N PHE A 659 -21.09 12.96 6.99
CA PHE A 659 -21.30 13.35 5.60
C PHE A 659 -22.45 12.63 4.88
N ILE A 660 -23.24 11.80 5.58
CA ILE A 660 -24.49 11.29 4.98
C ILE A 660 -25.47 12.45 4.75
N LYS A 661 -26.28 12.37 3.68
CA LYS A 661 -27.26 13.40 3.32
C LYS A 661 -28.60 13.21 4.03
N LYS A 662 -28.57 13.14 5.35
CA LYS A 662 -29.74 12.93 6.20
C LYS A 662 -29.40 13.27 7.66
N ASP A 663 -30.32 13.94 8.35
CA ASP A 663 -30.25 14.07 9.80
C ASP A 663 -30.78 12.81 10.48
N VAL A 664 -29.99 12.27 11.40
CA VAL A 664 -30.33 11.08 12.18
C VAL A 664 -30.18 11.42 13.66
N PRO A 665 -31.19 11.16 14.50
CA PRO A 665 -31.07 11.37 15.94
C PRO A 665 -29.93 10.55 16.54
N ASP A 666 -29.20 11.16 17.48
CA ASP A 666 -28.28 10.45 18.34
C ASP A 666 -29.07 9.71 19.44
N GLN A 667 -28.83 8.40 19.60
CA GLN A 667 -29.59 7.59 20.54
C GLN A 667 -29.14 7.74 22.01
N PHE A 668 -27.96 8.32 22.25
CA PHE A 668 -27.39 8.49 23.59
C PHE A 668 -27.50 9.93 24.08
N PHE A 669 -27.63 10.91 23.19
CA PHE A 669 -27.77 12.32 23.53
C PHE A 669 -29.08 12.92 23.01
N PRO A 670 -30.14 12.97 23.84
CA PRO A 670 -31.44 13.49 23.43
C PRO A 670 -31.38 14.92 22.87
N GLY A 671 -31.94 15.11 21.69
CA GLY A 671 -31.97 16.40 20.98
C GLY A 671 -30.75 16.67 20.11
N MET A 672 -29.74 15.78 20.12
CA MET A 672 -28.63 15.83 19.17
C MET A 672 -28.97 15.04 17.90
N THR A 673 -28.45 15.50 16.77
CA THR A 673 -28.53 14.82 15.47
C THR A 673 -27.16 14.78 14.82
N TRP A 674 -26.91 13.73 14.04
CA TRP A 674 -25.73 13.60 13.18
C TRP A 674 -26.15 13.44 11.71
N GLY A 675 -25.20 13.61 10.79
CA GLY A 675 -25.42 13.74 9.35
C GLY A 675 -25.54 15.21 8.90
N ASN A 676 -25.54 15.43 7.58
CA ASN A 676 -25.53 16.78 6.97
C ASN A 676 -24.41 17.72 7.50
N GLY A 677 -23.27 17.17 7.88
CA GLY A 677 -22.14 17.92 8.46
C GLY A 677 -22.11 17.93 9.99
N ASN A 678 -23.09 17.33 10.66
CA ASN A 678 -23.06 17.10 12.11
C ASN A 678 -22.47 15.73 12.44
N TRP A 679 -21.54 15.66 13.37
CA TRP A 679 -20.86 14.44 13.80
C TRP A 679 -21.63 13.76 14.94
N PRO A 680 -21.59 12.42 15.04
CA PRO A 680 -22.22 11.70 16.14
C PRO A 680 -21.48 11.90 17.45
N SER A 681 -22.18 11.70 18.58
CA SER A 681 -21.51 11.46 19.86
C SER A 681 -20.59 10.24 19.77
N PHE A 682 -19.57 10.20 20.62
CA PHE A 682 -18.68 9.06 20.72
C PHE A 682 -19.42 7.80 21.19
N ALA A 683 -20.40 7.92 22.10
CA ALA A 683 -21.25 6.79 22.50
C ALA A 683 -22.02 6.18 21.30
N GLN A 684 -22.63 7.03 20.46
CA GLN A 684 -23.33 6.61 19.24
C GLN A 684 -22.38 5.94 18.24
N LEU A 685 -21.20 6.52 18.08
CA LEU A 685 -20.16 6.00 17.22
C LEU A 685 -19.65 4.64 17.66
N LYS A 686 -19.27 4.50 18.94
CA LYS A 686 -18.78 3.24 19.53
C LYS A 686 -19.82 2.15 19.34
N TYR A 687 -21.10 2.44 19.62
CA TYR A 687 -22.18 1.50 19.39
C TYR A 687 -22.25 1.04 17.93
N ALA A 688 -22.28 1.98 16.98
CA ALA A 688 -22.41 1.67 15.56
C ALA A 688 -21.21 0.87 15.02
N HIS A 689 -19.98 1.27 15.35
CA HIS A 689 -18.77 0.65 14.83
C HIS A 689 -18.60 -0.80 15.34
N ILE A 690 -18.87 -1.06 16.63
CA ILE A 690 -18.80 -2.42 17.19
C ILE A 690 -19.86 -3.34 16.55
N HIS A 691 -21.06 -2.84 16.25
CA HIS A 691 -22.05 -3.61 15.51
C HIS A 691 -21.60 -3.89 14.06
N GLN A 692 -20.93 -2.95 13.40
CA GLN A 692 -20.39 -3.15 12.06
C GLN A 692 -19.30 -4.23 12.02
N ILE A 693 -18.44 -4.31 13.04
CA ILE A 693 -17.42 -5.36 13.12
C ILE A 693 -18.05 -6.72 13.47
N THR A 694 -18.97 -6.72 14.43
CA THR A 694 -19.62 -7.95 14.92
C THR A 694 -20.52 -8.59 13.86
N TYR A 695 -21.31 -7.77 13.15
CA TYR A 695 -22.37 -8.25 12.25
C TYR A 695 -22.20 -7.83 10.79
N GLY A 696 -21.29 -6.91 10.49
CA GLY A 696 -20.99 -6.44 9.13
C GLY A 696 -21.42 -4.99 8.87
N TRP A 697 -20.74 -4.35 7.91
CA TRP A 697 -20.86 -2.92 7.62
C TRP A 697 -22.26 -2.40 7.24
N LYS A 698 -23.18 -3.28 6.81
CA LYS A 698 -24.57 -2.95 6.47
C LYS A 698 -25.57 -3.21 7.61
N PHE A 699 -25.10 -3.63 8.78
CA PHE A 699 -25.97 -3.90 9.91
C PHE A 699 -26.72 -2.61 10.36
N PRO A 700 -28.01 -2.67 10.74
CA PRO A 700 -28.87 -3.85 10.89
C PRO A 700 -29.56 -4.34 9.62
N LYS A 701 -29.39 -3.65 8.48
CA LYS A 701 -30.09 -4.01 7.23
C LYS A 701 -29.60 -5.32 6.62
N ARG A 702 -28.33 -5.67 6.83
CA ARG A 702 -27.73 -6.88 6.28
C ARG A 702 -26.55 -7.34 7.13
N ILE A 703 -26.51 -8.63 7.47
CA ILE A 703 -25.35 -9.30 8.06
C ILE A 703 -24.29 -9.62 6.98
N GLY A 704 -23.03 -9.26 7.24
CA GLY A 704 -21.90 -9.53 6.35
C GLY A 704 -21.24 -10.87 6.66
N LEU A 705 -20.84 -11.62 5.62
CA LEU A 705 -20.11 -12.88 5.80
C LEU A 705 -18.72 -12.67 6.44
N PHE A 706 -18.04 -11.59 6.08
CA PHE A 706 -16.77 -11.19 6.71
C PHE A 706 -17.03 -10.22 7.86
N SER A 707 -17.67 -10.75 8.90
CA SER A 707 -17.88 -10.15 10.22
C SER A 707 -17.63 -11.23 11.28
N LEU A 708 -17.51 -10.90 12.57
CA LEU A 708 -17.29 -11.93 13.59
C LEU A 708 -18.38 -13.02 13.56
N TRP A 709 -19.65 -12.60 13.51
CA TRP A 709 -20.77 -13.54 13.39
C TRP A 709 -20.76 -14.28 12.05
N GLY A 710 -20.51 -13.56 10.95
CA GLY A 710 -20.50 -14.14 9.61
C GLY A 710 -19.42 -15.21 9.43
N CYS A 711 -18.24 -15.01 10.03
CA CYS A 711 -17.14 -15.97 10.00
C CYS A 711 -17.43 -17.19 10.86
N ALA A 712 -17.98 -17.00 12.07
CA ALA A 712 -18.42 -18.13 12.91
C ALA A 712 -19.50 -18.95 12.19
N PHE A 713 -20.54 -18.30 11.64
CA PHE A 713 -21.54 -18.96 10.80
C PHE A 713 -20.90 -19.68 9.60
N GLY A 714 -20.00 -19.02 8.87
CA GLY A 714 -19.38 -19.58 7.67
C GLY A 714 -18.56 -20.84 7.95
N TYR A 715 -17.92 -20.89 9.12
CA TYR A 715 -17.29 -22.10 9.64
C TYR A 715 -18.33 -23.16 10.03
N ALA A 716 -19.32 -22.82 10.84
CA ALA A 716 -20.34 -23.76 11.28
C ALA A 716 -21.08 -24.40 10.08
N ASP A 717 -21.49 -23.61 9.09
CA ASP A 717 -22.13 -24.13 7.87
C ASP A 717 -21.23 -25.12 7.13
N ARG A 718 -19.93 -24.82 7.11
CA ARG A 718 -18.96 -25.64 6.41
C ARG A 718 -18.72 -26.99 7.06
N TYR A 719 -18.51 -26.99 8.37
CA TYR A 719 -18.12 -28.18 9.12
C TYR A 719 -19.30 -28.99 9.68
N LEU A 720 -20.40 -28.31 10.01
CA LEU A 720 -21.56 -28.93 10.63
C LEU A 720 -22.72 -29.14 9.65
N ASN A 721 -22.69 -28.49 8.48
CA ASN A 721 -23.80 -28.48 7.53
C ASN A 721 -23.35 -28.66 6.06
N ASN A 722 -22.16 -29.25 5.85
CA ASN A 722 -21.62 -29.59 4.53
C ASN A 722 -21.63 -28.42 3.51
N SER A 723 -21.38 -27.20 3.97
CA SER A 723 -21.31 -25.98 3.13
C SER A 723 -22.59 -25.65 2.36
N ARG A 724 -23.77 -25.98 2.90
CA ARG A 724 -25.09 -25.78 2.26
C ARG A 724 -25.31 -24.34 1.79
N PHE A 725 -24.82 -23.34 2.51
CA PHE A 725 -25.07 -21.93 2.22
C PHE A 725 -23.85 -21.19 1.67
N VAL A 726 -22.66 -21.39 2.27
CA VAL A 726 -21.42 -20.69 1.86
C VAL A 726 -20.88 -21.19 0.52
N GLY A 727 -21.22 -22.43 0.16
CA GLY A 727 -20.79 -23.07 -1.08
C GLY A 727 -19.45 -23.79 -0.99
N GLU A 728 -19.23 -24.69 -1.95
CA GLU A 728 -18.06 -25.57 -1.99
C GLU A 728 -16.74 -24.83 -2.23
N LYS A 729 -16.76 -23.74 -3.00
CA LYS A 729 -15.56 -22.95 -3.31
C LYS A 729 -15.20 -22.03 -2.13
N PHE A 730 -14.21 -22.45 -1.33
CA PHE A 730 -13.70 -21.73 -0.16
C PHE A 730 -13.27 -20.27 -0.46
N GLY A 731 -12.65 -20.01 -1.62
CA GLY A 731 -12.01 -18.74 -1.94
C GLY A 731 -12.93 -17.66 -2.50
N VAL A 732 -14.18 -18.04 -2.85
CA VAL A 732 -15.21 -17.13 -3.36
C VAL A 732 -16.55 -17.54 -2.72
N PRO A 733 -16.70 -17.36 -1.39
CA PRO A 733 -17.88 -17.82 -0.69
C PRO A 733 -19.11 -16.98 -1.08
N ASN A 734 -20.30 -17.57 -0.99
CA ASN A 734 -21.54 -16.86 -1.32
C ASN A 734 -21.80 -15.71 -0.31
N PRO A 735 -21.73 -14.43 -0.73
CA PRO A 735 -21.89 -13.30 0.20
C PRO A 735 -23.32 -13.15 0.74
N LYS A 736 -24.29 -13.88 0.20
CA LYS A 736 -25.67 -13.93 0.69
C LYS A 736 -25.91 -15.07 1.70
N ALA A 737 -24.93 -15.95 1.92
CA ALA A 737 -25.06 -17.11 2.78
C ALA A 737 -25.66 -16.81 4.18
N PRO A 738 -25.25 -15.73 4.89
CA PRO A 738 -25.89 -15.37 6.16
C PRO A 738 -27.40 -15.22 6.08
N HIS A 739 -27.94 -14.62 5.01
CA HIS A 739 -29.38 -14.36 4.89
C HIS A 739 -30.14 -15.63 4.51
N LEU A 740 -29.58 -16.42 3.59
CA LEU A 740 -30.16 -17.70 3.21
C LEU A 740 -30.30 -18.63 4.42
N TYR A 741 -29.31 -18.61 5.32
CA TYR A 741 -29.39 -19.34 6.58
C TYR A 741 -30.49 -18.82 7.51
N LEU A 742 -30.54 -17.49 7.72
CA LEU A 742 -31.55 -16.88 8.59
C LEU A 742 -32.98 -17.10 8.07
N ASP A 743 -33.19 -17.02 6.75
CA ASP A 743 -34.48 -17.29 6.12
C ASP A 743 -34.89 -18.75 6.32
N ALA A 744 -33.96 -19.69 6.14
CA ALA A 744 -34.23 -21.11 6.32
C ALA A 744 -34.54 -21.46 7.79
N LEU A 745 -33.87 -20.83 8.77
CA LEU A 745 -34.23 -20.96 10.19
C LEU A 745 -35.63 -20.42 10.46
N LYS A 746 -35.94 -19.22 9.95
CA LYS A 746 -37.24 -18.57 10.12
C LYS A 746 -38.38 -19.39 9.53
N ASN A 747 -38.12 -20.10 8.42
CA ASN A 747 -39.09 -20.96 7.75
C ASN A 747 -39.18 -22.38 8.36
N GLY A 748 -38.35 -22.72 9.35
CA GLY A 748 -38.30 -24.06 9.94
C GLY A 748 -37.73 -25.14 8.99
N GLU A 749 -36.91 -24.74 8.01
CA GLU A 749 -36.31 -25.63 7.01
C GLU A 749 -35.03 -26.33 7.51
N LEU A 750 -34.51 -25.93 8.67
CA LEU A 750 -33.41 -26.58 9.37
C LEU A 750 -33.41 -26.24 10.87
N GLU A 751 -32.74 -27.10 11.63
CA GLU A 751 -32.37 -26.82 13.01
C GLU A 751 -31.22 -25.79 13.09
N PRO A 752 -31.11 -25.01 14.18
CA PRO A 752 -29.99 -24.13 14.42
C PRO A 752 -28.65 -24.88 14.39
N LEU A 753 -27.63 -24.27 13.78
CA LEU A 753 -26.28 -24.84 13.76
C LEU A 753 -25.65 -24.67 15.14
N ASP A 754 -24.83 -25.62 15.56
CA ASP A 754 -24.22 -25.62 16.88
C ASP A 754 -23.00 -24.68 16.93
N PHE A 755 -23.27 -23.39 17.06
CA PHE A 755 -22.27 -22.38 17.38
C PHE A 755 -22.84 -21.25 18.24
N VAL A 756 -21.98 -20.58 19.02
CA VAL A 756 -22.33 -19.40 19.81
C VAL A 756 -21.23 -18.36 19.68
N LEU A 757 -21.58 -17.13 19.30
CA LEU A 757 -20.72 -15.96 19.39
C LEU A 757 -21.01 -15.21 20.70
N TYR A 758 -19.98 -15.01 21.51
CA TYR A 758 -20.08 -14.25 22.75
C TYR A 758 -19.71 -12.79 22.51
N VAL A 759 -20.55 -11.87 22.98
CA VAL A 759 -20.36 -10.42 22.84
C VAL A 759 -20.52 -9.72 24.19
N PRO A 760 -19.99 -8.50 24.38
CA PRO A 760 -20.23 -7.75 25.61
C PRO A 760 -21.71 -7.39 25.76
N LYS A 761 -22.16 -7.18 27.01
CA LYS A 761 -23.53 -6.71 27.31
C LYS A 761 -23.87 -5.43 26.53
N GLY A 762 -25.07 -5.38 25.96
CA GLY A 762 -25.55 -4.28 25.12
C GLY A 762 -25.20 -4.37 23.63
N PHE A 763 -24.40 -5.36 23.23
CA PHE A 763 -24.02 -5.59 21.83
C PHE A 763 -24.66 -6.84 21.21
N GLY A 764 -25.60 -7.50 21.90
CA GLY A 764 -26.32 -8.69 21.43
C GLY A 764 -27.43 -8.43 20.41
N ALA A 765 -27.42 -7.26 19.75
CA ALA A 765 -28.43 -6.86 18.76
C ALA A 765 -29.89 -7.01 19.23
N GLY A 766 -30.16 -6.85 20.54
CA GLY A 766 -31.51 -6.99 21.10
C GLY A 766 -32.11 -8.39 20.93
N GLY A 767 -31.30 -9.43 20.76
CA GLY A 767 -31.75 -10.80 20.50
C GLY A 767 -32.26 -11.05 19.08
N MET A 768 -32.10 -10.10 18.15
CA MET A 768 -32.56 -10.23 16.77
C MET A 768 -31.68 -11.16 15.91
N VAL A 769 -30.44 -11.41 16.35
CA VAL A 769 -29.48 -12.24 15.64
C VAL A 769 -29.30 -13.55 16.42
N PRO A 770 -29.61 -14.73 15.85
CA PRO A 770 -29.43 -16.00 16.54
C PRO A 770 -27.94 -16.29 16.78
N HIS A 771 -27.64 -17.24 17.67
CA HIS A 771 -26.26 -17.66 17.99
C HIS A 771 -25.40 -16.58 18.62
N VAL A 772 -26.03 -15.64 19.32
CA VAL A 772 -25.34 -14.56 20.05
C VAL A 772 -25.69 -14.64 21.52
N GLN A 773 -24.67 -14.63 22.37
CA GLN A 773 -24.84 -14.56 23.81
C GLN A 773 -24.08 -13.36 24.38
N GLU A 774 -24.80 -12.49 25.09
CA GLU A 774 -24.16 -11.42 25.86
C GLU A 774 -23.49 -12.00 27.11
N THR A 775 -22.29 -11.54 27.40
CA THR A 775 -21.52 -11.97 28.57
C THR A 775 -20.80 -10.80 29.24
N SER A 776 -20.51 -10.97 30.53
CA SER A 776 -19.60 -10.10 31.29
C SER A 776 -18.32 -10.83 31.73
N ASP A 777 -18.13 -12.06 31.29
CA ASP A 777 -16.89 -12.82 31.50
C ASP A 777 -15.83 -12.36 30.47
N PRO A 778 -14.75 -11.67 30.90
CA PRO A 778 -13.72 -11.16 29.98
C PRO A 778 -13.02 -12.26 29.17
N ALA A 779 -13.00 -13.50 29.66
CA ALA A 779 -12.43 -14.63 28.92
C ALA A 779 -13.28 -15.02 27.70
N LYS A 780 -14.59 -14.72 27.73
CA LYS A 780 -15.55 -15.07 26.67
C LYS A 780 -15.83 -13.95 25.68
N VAL A 781 -15.57 -12.70 26.00
CA VAL A 781 -15.91 -11.58 25.10
C VAL A 781 -15.22 -11.73 23.73
N PHE A 782 -16.01 -11.61 22.65
CA PHE A 782 -15.59 -11.80 21.25
C PHE A 782 -14.92 -13.15 20.98
N THR A 783 -15.42 -14.19 21.65
CA THR A 783 -15.06 -15.59 21.36
C THR A 783 -16.22 -16.32 20.68
N ALA A 784 -15.91 -17.36 19.92
CA ALA A 784 -16.91 -18.25 19.34
C ALA A 784 -16.69 -19.69 19.81
N GLU A 785 -17.77 -20.39 20.15
CA GLU A 785 -17.79 -21.80 20.52
C GLU A 785 -18.53 -22.61 19.44
N PHE A 786 -18.08 -23.83 19.16
CA PHE A 786 -18.70 -24.77 18.21
C PHE A 786 -18.73 -26.19 18.79
N ASP A 787 -19.62 -27.04 18.26
CA ASP A 787 -19.72 -28.47 18.61
C ASP A 787 -19.80 -28.69 20.13
N GLY A 788 -20.75 -28.03 20.79
CA GLY A 788 -20.96 -28.10 22.24
C GLY A 788 -19.79 -27.54 23.07
N GLY A 789 -19.03 -26.60 22.51
CA GLY A 789 -17.89 -25.95 23.16
C GLY A 789 -16.55 -26.67 23.01
N LYS A 790 -16.48 -27.73 22.19
CA LYS A 790 -15.23 -28.46 21.92
C LYS A 790 -14.22 -27.67 21.09
N ILE A 791 -14.69 -26.71 20.30
CA ILE A 791 -13.85 -25.81 19.50
C ILE A 791 -14.11 -24.39 19.96
N GLN A 792 -13.05 -23.62 20.22
CA GLN A 792 -13.13 -22.25 20.71
C GLN A 792 -12.21 -21.33 19.91
N TRP A 793 -12.73 -20.19 19.48
CA TRP A 793 -11.99 -19.14 18.77
C TRP A 793 -12.05 -17.79 19.49
N PRO A 794 -11.02 -16.93 19.40
CA PRO A 794 -9.64 -17.30 19.03
C PRO A 794 -9.10 -18.38 19.98
N ASP A 795 -8.09 -19.13 19.54
CA ASP A 795 -7.53 -20.23 20.35
C ASP A 795 -7.09 -19.69 21.72
N ARG A 796 -7.62 -20.28 22.79
CA ARG A 796 -7.18 -19.98 24.15
C ARG A 796 -5.89 -20.76 24.45
N PRO A 797 -4.99 -20.24 25.31
CA PRO A 797 -4.08 -21.13 26.00
C PRO A 797 -4.95 -22.20 26.66
N LEU A 798 -4.69 -23.47 26.37
CA LEU A 798 -5.14 -24.53 27.27
C LEU A 798 -4.49 -24.18 28.61
N GLU A 799 -5.31 -24.00 29.65
CA GLU A 799 -4.81 -24.03 31.03
C GLU A 799 -4.14 -25.40 31.19
N ASP A 800 -2.83 -25.40 31.47
CA ASP A 800 -2.09 -26.62 31.84
C ASP A 800 -2.63 -27.22 33.14
#